data_AF-B4R1H0-F1
#
_entry.id   AF-B4R1H0-F1
#
_cell.length_a   1.000
_cell.length_b   1.000
_cell.length_c   1.000
_cell.angle_alpha   90.00
_cell.angle_beta   90.00
_cell.angle_gamma   90.00
#
_symmetry.space_group_name_H-M   'P 1'
#
loop_
_entity.id
_entity.type
_entity.pdbx_description
1 polymer ?
#
loop_
_entity_poly.entity_id
_entity_poly.type
_entity_poly.pdbx_seq_one_letter_code
_entity_poly.pdbx_strand_id
1 'polypeptide(L)'
;MTKAKKRPRDRVYDWESEYWSCEVEQLEDEEAEDDPRGLNQMGLSAGQVLTHQPNTFIERRLDNSTELFEKRLENLHGYEVPIALGGSSPRLIVYRDSEGKLIFSGPVGNFMKSFEQRYNCRLVQPHPFDESAISPARDLIAAVRNGSVQIALGAIYPQHPYTGFSYPIELMSWCLMMPVPEEVPHSQLYSMVFSPMAFGVTIVAMVLISFTLSMALRLHGYRVSFSEYFLHDSCLRGVLSQSFYEVLRAPALIKAMYLVICLLGLLITSWYNSYFSTFVTSAPRFPQLTSYESIRHSKLKIVIWKPEYEMLLFFSENMEKYSSIFQLEEDYKEFLHLRDSFDTRYGYMMPMEKWSLMKEQQRVFSSPLFSLQDDLCVFHTIPIVFPMVKNSIFKEPFDRLILDVTATGLLSRWRDMSFTEMIKAGQLGLEDRGHPKEFRAMKVEDLIQIWRFRHQSVSCSCPSTVVMDCPKWILGGLCLISLVSGATVIELLGTMKLESEFEYVLLMKNRNFSLPDQVWNGTSLAKDIMDEVQVPVLQFNENVSYFLHNSINRRLVTLGFMSDANLDEHRSLLTALVAILRHMTTSGVIFLIQSEASTDFLYELFRNCWRKKLLNVIVVFQDFETTSTFYSYSHFPILQIEERIYEPSLQTLPIFPDRLRNLHGYEMPVILGGTAPRMIAYRNKKGNVVYDGTVGHFMTAFQQKYNVKFVQPLQAKNPLDFAPSMQTVGAVRNETVEISISLTFPTIPPFGFSYPYEQMNWCVMLPVEADVPPFEYYTRVFELAAFLLTLGTLVMISCLLASTLRLHGYATNISEFLLHDSCLRGVLGQSFVEVFRAPTLVRGIYLEICVLGILITAWYNSYFSSYVTSAPKQPPLRSYDDILASKLKVVAWKPEYAELVGRLLEFRKYETMFLVEPDFNRYLALRDTLDTRYGYMITTNRWVLINEQQKVFSRPLFQKRDDFCFFNNIPFGFPLHENSVFMEPVQKLIMELAETGLYFHWITTGFSELIDAGEMHFVDLSPHREFRAMQIQDLHPPPNDAGSLGPGTLILTDKCRLPADAHAAALMLLLQLPLLLQLLRFVVDMRSCMRFRVHSAPLLEKIISDLGQTHLPSSSAICVTS
;
A
#
# COMPACT_ATOMS: atom_id res chain seq x y z
N MET A 1 15.12 -81.00 20.44
CA MET A 1 15.81 -80.51 19.21
C MET A 1 14.76 -80.47 18.10
N THR A 2 14.64 -79.47 17.21
CA THR A 2 15.49 -78.29 16.97
C THR A 2 14.74 -77.12 16.27
N LYS A 3 15.23 -75.88 16.46
CA LYS A 3 15.04 -74.66 15.61
C LYS A 3 13.62 -74.07 15.37
N ALA A 4 13.29 -73.05 16.19
CA ALA A 4 13.11 -71.62 15.84
C ALA A 4 12.41 -71.20 14.50
N LYS A 5 11.56 -70.15 14.45
CA LYS A 5 10.96 -69.25 15.48
C LYS A 5 9.63 -68.64 14.95
N LYS A 6 8.80 -68.01 15.79
CA LYS A 6 7.39 -67.61 15.49
C LYS A 6 7.13 -66.08 15.40
N ARG A 7 6.01 -65.75 14.73
CA ARG A 7 5.05 -64.60 14.93
C ARG A 7 4.60 -64.44 16.42
N PRO A 8 3.85 -63.39 16.90
CA PRO A 8 2.78 -62.65 16.18
C PRO A 8 2.42 -61.17 16.56
N ARG A 9 1.51 -60.61 15.73
CA ARG A 9 0.38 -59.65 15.97
C ARG A 9 0.37 -58.62 17.11
N ASP A 10 0.21 -57.36 16.69
CA ASP A 10 -0.92 -56.43 16.91
C ASP A 10 -1.63 -56.33 18.29
N ARG A 11 -1.66 -55.11 18.86
CA ARG A 11 -2.85 -54.51 19.51
C ARG A 11 -2.76 -52.96 19.56
N VAL A 12 -3.84 -52.32 20.01
CA VAL A 12 -4.11 -50.87 20.07
C VAL A 12 -4.12 -50.39 21.54
N TYR A 13 -4.09 -49.06 21.74
CA TYR A 13 -4.40 -48.25 22.93
C TYR A 13 -5.43 -48.85 23.93
N ASP A 14 -5.45 -48.48 25.22
CA ASP A 14 -5.36 -47.08 25.72
C ASP A 14 -4.73 -46.88 27.12
N TRP A 15 -4.70 -45.62 27.57
CA TRP A 15 -4.15 -45.11 28.85
C TRP A 15 -4.99 -45.42 30.09
N GLU A 16 -4.36 -45.36 31.27
CA GLU A 16 -4.94 -44.64 32.42
C GLU A 16 -3.81 -44.01 33.31
N SER A 17 -4.21 -43.24 34.32
CA SER A 17 -3.37 -42.31 35.11
C SER A 17 -2.48 -42.95 36.18
N GLU A 18 -1.48 -42.19 36.65
CA GLU A 18 -1.14 -42.20 38.09
C GLU A 18 -0.67 -40.82 38.62
N TYR A 19 -0.58 -40.68 39.94
CA TYR A 19 -0.55 -39.43 40.71
C TYR A 19 0.82 -39.18 41.40
N TRP A 20 0.90 -38.09 42.19
CA TRP A 20 1.96 -37.78 43.19
C TRP A 20 3.32 -37.31 42.62
N SER A 21 4.17 -36.59 43.35
CA SER A 21 4.00 -35.58 44.41
C SER A 21 5.39 -34.94 44.65
N CYS A 22 5.49 -33.70 45.14
CA CYS A 22 6.79 -33.04 45.37
C CYS A 22 6.85 -32.27 46.69
N GLU A 23 7.44 -32.89 47.70
CA GLU A 23 8.16 -32.22 48.79
C GLU A 23 9.50 -32.98 48.98
N VAL A 24 10.65 -32.31 48.81
CA VAL A 24 11.48 -31.62 49.84
C VAL A 24 12.48 -32.56 50.53
N GLU A 25 13.75 -32.38 50.19
CA GLU A 25 14.99 -32.42 51.01
C GLU A 25 16.15 -32.21 50.00
N GLN A 26 16.91 -31.12 50.06
CA GLN A 26 18.00 -30.76 50.99
C GLN A 26 19.30 -31.55 50.78
N LEU A 27 20.42 -30.85 50.96
CA LEU A 27 21.79 -31.32 50.72
C LEU A 27 22.37 -31.96 51.98
N GLU A 28 23.31 -32.88 51.80
CA GLU A 28 24.47 -32.99 52.70
C GLU A 28 25.70 -33.47 51.89
N ASP A 29 26.89 -33.15 52.38
CA ASP A 29 28.17 -33.32 51.69
C ASP A 29 28.78 -34.72 51.86
N GLU A 30 29.73 -35.11 50.99
CA GLU A 30 30.86 -35.95 51.42
C GLU A 30 32.12 -35.74 50.54
N GLU A 31 33.29 -36.09 51.08
CA GLU A 31 34.62 -35.66 50.62
C GLU A 31 35.28 -36.64 49.60
N ALA A 32 36.52 -36.35 49.18
CA ALA A 32 37.25 -37.12 48.16
C ALA A 32 38.71 -37.46 48.56
N GLU A 33 39.05 -38.75 48.51
CA GLU A 33 40.39 -39.38 48.43
C GLU A 33 40.24 -40.65 47.55
N ASP A 34 41.24 -41.20 46.84
CA ASP A 34 42.70 -41.00 46.81
C ASP A 34 43.25 -41.15 45.36
N ASP A 35 44.52 -40.79 45.15
CA ASP A 35 45.32 -40.81 43.90
C ASP A 35 46.09 -42.16 43.75
N PRO A 36 47.29 -42.30 43.15
CA PRO A 36 47.75 -41.92 41.81
C PRO A 36 48.07 -43.08 40.85
N ARG A 37 48.14 -42.74 39.54
CA ARG A 37 49.35 -42.85 38.68
C ARG A 37 49.06 -42.51 37.20
N GLY A 38 49.78 -41.55 36.60
CA GLY A 38 49.52 -41.22 35.18
C GLY A 38 50.45 -40.32 34.35
N LEU A 39 51.53 -39.72 34.87
CA LEU A 39 52.57 -38.94 34.15
C LEU A 39 52.15 -37.81 33.15
N ASN A 40 52.66 -36.59 33.43
CA ASN A 40 53.47 -35.73 32.53
C ASN A 40 53.20 -35.67 31.00
N GLN A 41 53.23 -34.51 30.33
CA GLN A 41 53.26 -33.08 30.70
C GLN A 41 53.12 -32.25 29.40
N MET A 42 53.03 -30.91 29.51
CA MET A 42 52.76 -29.89 28.47
C MET A 42 51.27 -29.60 28.24
N GLY A 43 50.80 -28.34 28.27
CA GLY A 43 51.57 -27.12 28.51
C GLY A 43 50.71 -25.85 28.49
N LEU A 44 49.65 -25.80 29.29
CA LEU A 44 48.81 -24.60 29.45
C LEU A 44 49.62 -23.46 30.10
N SER A 45 49.57 -22.27 29.51
CA SER A 45 49.99 -21.02 30.13
C SER A 45 48.77 -20.18 30.54
N ALA A 46 48.96 -19.29 31.51
CA ALA A 46 47.89 -18.48 32.10
C ALA A 46 47.15 -17.61 31.05
N GLY A 47 45.86 -17.29 31.20
CA GLY A 47 45.01 -17.45 32.39
C GLY A 47 44.70 -16.09 33.00
N GLN A 48 43.40 -15.81 33.24
CA GLN A 48 42.96 -14.59 33.89
C GLN A 48 41.96 -14.96 34.98
N VAL A 49 42.25 -14.52 36.21
CA VAL A 49 41.52 -14.93 37.41
C VAL A 49 40.15 -14.26 37.43
N LEU A 50 39.09 -15.05 37.56
CA LEU A 50 37.80 -14.56 38.06
C LEU A 50 37.99 -14.14 39.52
N THR A 51 38.30 -12.86 39.73
CA THR A 51 38.30 -12.28 41.06
C THR A 51 36.87 -12.26 41.57
N HIS A 52 36.57 -13.06 42.60
CA HIS A 52 35.35 -12.90 43.39
C HIS A 52 35.25 -11.43 43.82
N GLN A 53 34.26 -10.71 43.29
CA GLN A 53 33.81 -9.49 43.94
C GLN A 53 33.25 -9.87 45.30
N PRO A 54 33.50 -9.07 46.36
CA PRO A 54 32.85 -9.32 47.65
C PRO A 54 31.33 -9.21 47.48
N ASN A 55 30.57 -9.99 48.24
CA ASN A 55 29.11 -9.88 48.29
C ASN A 55 28.73 -8.50 48.84
N THR A 56 28.53 -7.54 47.94
CA THR A 56 28.13 -6.17 48.27
C THR A 56 26.64 -6.12 48.59
N PHE A 57 26.31 -6.42 49.84
CA PHE A 57 24.99 -6.15 50.39
C PHE A 57 24.66 -4.67 50.20
N ILE A 58 23.61 -4.38 49.42
CA ILE A 58 23.14 -3.01 49.19
C ILE A 58 22.31 -2.60 50.41
N GLU A 59 22.98 -2.16 51.47
CA GLU A 59 22.30 -1.55 52.62
C GLU A 59 21.59 -0.27 52.18
N ARG A 60 20.25 -0.33 52.14
CA ARG A 60 19.39 0.82 51.87
C ARG A 60 18.80 1.32 53.17
N ARG A 61 18.96 2.63 53.45
CA ARG A 61 18.16 3.26 54.49
C ARG A 61 16.74 3.49 53.98
N LEU A 62 15.78 3.26 54.88
CA LEU A 62 14.36 3.42 54.61
C LEU A 62 13.95 4.90 54.73
N ASP A 63 14.57 5.73 53.89
CA ASP A 63 14.28 7.16 53.78
C ASP A 63 13.05 7.37 52.87
N ASN A 64 12.37 8.50 53.03
CA ASN A 64 11.07 8.78 52.38
C ASN A 64 11.13 9.01 50.84
N SER A 65 12.23 8.61 50.21
CA SER A 65 12.49 8.65 48.77
C SER A 65 13.10 7.36 48.23
N THR A 66 13.22 6.30 49.04
CA THR A 66 13.82 5.02 48.65
C THR A 66 12.78 4.13 47.97
N GLU A 67 12.92 3.87 46.67
CA GLU A 67 12.10 2.86 45.99
C GLU A 67 12.37 1.45 46.55
N LEU A 68 11.32 0.82 47.07
CA LEU A 68 11.38 -0.55 47.62
C LEU A 68 11.52 -1.60 46.51
N PHE A 69 10.73 -1.42 45.44
CA PHE A 69 10.68 -2.28 44.26
C PHE A 69 11.12 -1.50 43.01
N GLU A 70 12.38 -1.05 42.99
CA GLU A 70 12.99 -0.47 41.79
C GLU A 70 12.76 -1.38 40.56
N LYS A 71 12.46 -0.75 39.43
CA LYS A 71 12.27 -1.44 38.15
C LYS A 71 13.63 -1.83 37.52
N ARG A 72 14.27 -2.86 38.07
CA ARG A 72 15.61 -3.35 37.69
C ARG A 72 15.79 -3.77 36.22
N LEU A 73 14.71 -3.74 35.41
CA LEU A 73 14.73 -4.03 33.97
C LEU A 73 14.51 -2.79 33.08
N GLU A 74 14.20 -1.60 33.63
CA GLU A 74 14.16 -0.35 32.84
C GLU A 74 15.57 0.19 32.54
N ASN A 75 16.56 -0.11 33.39
CA ASN A 75 17.97 0.18 33.19
C ASN A 75 18.82 -1.00 33.70
N LEU A 76 19.56 -1.64 32.81
CA LEU A 76 20.39 -2.81 33.08
C LEU A 76 21.86 -2.44 33.38
N HIS A 77 22.19 -1.15 33.50
CA HIS A 77 23.48 -0.63 33.95
C HIS A 77 24.72 -1.17 33.20
N GLY A 78 24.57 -1.49 31.92
CA GLY A 78 25.62 -2.06 31.06
C GLY A 78 25.77 -3.58 31.13
N TYR A 79 24.84 -4.29 31.78
CA TYR A 79 24.84 -5.76 31.88
C TYR A 79 24.92 -6.42 30.49
N GLU A 80 25.74 -7.46 30.40
CA GLU A 80 25.99 -8.21 29.16
C GLU A 80 25.00 -9.37 29.03
N VAL A 81 23.99 -9.21 28.16
CA VAL A 81 22.99 -10.25 27.89
C VAL A 81 23.53 -11.20 26.82
N PRO A 82 23.70 -12.50 27.09
CA PRO A 82 24.23 -13.45 26.12
C PRO A 82 23.16 -13.80 25.07
N ILE A 83 23.48 -13.57 23.79
CA ILE A 83 22.61 -13.80 22.64
C ILE A 83 23.25 -14.73 21.59
N ALA A 84 22.43 -15.36 20.76
CA ALA A 84 22.88 -16.04 19.55
C ALA A 84 22.28 -15.39 18.30
N LEU A 85 23.12 -14.93 17.37
CA LEU A 85 22.75 -14.37 16.08
C LEU A 85 22.62 -15.45 15.00
N GLY A 86 21.69 -15.26 14.05
CA GLY A 86 21.54 -16.13 12.89
C GLY A 86 20.33 -15.77 12.01
N GLY A 87 19.97 -16.67 11.09
CA GLY A 87 18.95 -16.43 10.08
C GLY A 87 19.54 -16.04 8.72
N SER A 88 18.93 -15.10 8.01
CA SER A 88 19.37 -14.68 6.67
C SER A 88 18.94 -13.27 6.28
N SER A 89 19.70 -12.66 5.36
CA SER A 89 19.41 -11.34 4.78
C SER A 89 18.10 -11.39 3.95
N PRO A 90 17.17 -10.43 4.13
CA PRO A 90 17.41 -9.08 4.65
C PRO A 90 17.28 -8.87 6.18
N ARG A 91 16.85 -9.87 6.97
CA ARG A 91 16.53 -9.67 8.40
C ARG A 91 17.73 -9.26 9.24
N LEU A 92 18.84 -9.97 9.07
CA LEU A 92 20.12 -9.69 9.70
C LEU A 92 21.15 -9.50 8.58
N ILE A 93 21.76 -8.32 8.53
CA ILE A 93 22.84 -7.97 7.60
C ILE A 93 24.10 -7.80 8.45
N VAL A 94 25.21 -8.44 8.07
CA VAL A 94 26.48 -8.37 8.82
C VAL A 94 27.62 -8.09 7.85
N TYR A 95 28.41 -7.07 8.15
CA TYR A 95 29.57 -6.65 7.36
C TYR A 95 30.62 -5.99 8.25
N ARG A 96 31.83 -5.80 7.73
CA ARG A 96 32.87 -4.99 8.37
C ARG A 96 32.89 -3.58 7.80
N ASP A 97 33.13 -2.61 8.67
CA ASP A 97 33.48 -1.26 8.25
C ASP A 97 34.95 -1.15 7.80
N SER A 98 35.35 0.05 7.39
CA SER A 98 36.72 0.39 6.99
C SER A 98 37.75 0.28 8.12
N GLU A 99 37.32 0.10 9.37
CA GLU A 99 38.18 -0.13 10.55
C GLU A 99 38.25 -1.63 10.90
N GLY A 100 37.58 -2.50 10.13
CA GLY A 100 37.56 -3.96 10.30
C GLY A 100 36.58 -4.46 11.37
N LYS A 101 35.79 -3.56 11.96
CA LYS A 101 34.84 -3.86 13.03
C LYS A 101 33.52 -4.38 12.45
N LEU A 102 32.94 -5.38 13.10
CA LEU A 102 31.64 -5.95 12.73
C LEU A 102 30.51 -4.96 12.99
N ILE A 103 29.68 -4.72 11.97
CA ILE A 103 28.43 -3.97 12.03
C ILE A 103 27.27 -4.92 11.75
N PHE A 104 26.33 -4.98 12.68
CA PHE A 104 25.03 -5.62 12.52
C PHE A 104 24.01 -4.59 12.00
N SER A 105 23.17 -4.98 11.03
CA SER A 105 22.23 -4.10 10.32
C SER A 105 21.00 -4.89 9.86
N GLY A 106 20.09 -4.24 9.11
CA GLY A 106 18.74 -4.76 8.84
C GLY A 106 17.83 -4.72 10.07
N PRO A 107 16.58 -5.21 9.97
CA PRO A 107 15.60 -5.16 11.05
C PRO A 107 16.09 -5.74 12.38
N VAL A 108 16.77 -6.90 12.37
CA VAL A 108 17.31 -7.52 13.59
C VAL A 108 18.49 -6.71 14.14
N GLY A 109 19.43 -6.30 13.29
CA GLY A 109 20.59 -5.51 13.72
C GLY A 109 20.25 -4.11 14.24
N ASN A 110 19.15 -3.52 13.76
CA ASN A 110 18.64 -2.24 14.26
C ASN A 110 17.73 -2.41 15.49
N PHE A 111 17.00 -3.52 15.61
CA PHE A 111 16.30 -3.92 16.83
C PHE A 111 17.29 -4.11 18.00
N MET A 112 18.42 -4.81 17.76
CA MET A 112 19.50 -4.97 18.75
C MET A 112 19.98 -3.64 19.33
N LYS A 113 20.41 -2.71 18.47
CA LYS A 113 20.86 -1.37 18.88
C LYS A 113 19.79 -0.63 19.67
N SER A 114 18.53 -0.78 19.26
CA SER A 114 17.39 -0.18 19.95
C SER A 114 17.18 -0.78 21.34
N PHE A 115 17.41 -2.09 21.53
CA PHE A 115 17.33 -2.75 22.83
C PHE A 115 18.49 -2.33 23.76
N GLU A 116 19.72 -2.31 23.25
CA GLU A 116 20.90 -1.80 23.97
C GLU A 116 20.71 -0.35 24.44
N GLN A 117 20.19 0.52 23.56
CA GLN A 117 19.90 1.92 23.87
C GLN A 117 18.71 2.10 24.82
N ARG A 118 17.63 1.31 24.64
CA ARG A 118 16.37 1.46 25.41
C ARG A 118 16.51 1.03 26.86
N TYR A 119 17.33 0.02 27.13
CA TYR A 119 17.49 -0.60 28.44
C TYR A 119 18.90 -0.47 29.02
N ASN A 120 19.81 0.24 28.34
CA ASN A 120 21.21 0.44 28.75
C ASN A 120 21.89 -0.89 29.11
N CYS A 121 21.93 -1.81 28.14
CA CYS A 121 22.60 -3.10 28.23
C CYS A 121 23.53 -3.31 27.03
N ARG A 122 24.29 -4.41 27.05
CA ARG A 122 25.09 -4.85 25.91
C ARG A 122 24.64 -6.24 25.47
N LEU A 123 24.35 -6.42 24.19
CA LEU A 123 24.03 -7.74 23.65
C LEU A 123 25.32 -8.41 23.18
N VAL A 124 25.77 -9.44 23.92
CA VAL A 124 27.04 -10.13 23.64
C VAL A 124 26.80 -11.49 23.01
N GLN A 125 27.56 -11.81 21.96
CA GLN A 125 27.60 -13.13 21.35
C GLN A 125 28.70 -13.97 22.05
N PRO A 126 28.39 -15.05 22.80
CA PRO A 126 29.39 -15.80 23.56
C PRO A 126 30.33 -16.69 22.72
N HIS A 127 30.07 -16.82 21.42
CA HIS A 127 30.81 -17.68 20.50
C HIS A 127 31.24 -16.89 19.26
N PRO A 128 32.39 -17.20 18.62
CA PRO A 128 32.83 -16.50 17.41
C PRO A 128 31.76 -16.50 16.33
N PHE A 129 31.39 -15.31 15.83
CA PHE A 129 30.43 -15.16 14.74
C PHE A 129 31.17 -14.88 13.43
N ASP A 130 30.90 -15.69 12.41
CA ASP A 130 31.47 -15.58 11.07
C ASP A 130 30.42 -14.97 10.11
N GLU A 131 30.74 -13.81 9.56
CA GLU A 131 29.90 -13.09 8.60
C GLU A 131 29.62 -13.87 7.29
N SER A 132 30.45 -14.87 6.96
CA SER A 132 30.30 -15.75 5.80
C SER A 132 29.54 -17.06 6.09
N ALA A 133 29.17 -17.30 7.35
CA ALA A 133 28.60 -18.56 7.81
C ALA A 133 27.47 -18.38 8.85
N ILE A 134 26.59 -17.38 8.61
CA ILE A 134 25.40 -17.13 9.43
C ILE A 134 24.59 -18.43 9.60
N SER A 135 24.40 -18.88 10.84
CA SER A 135 23.75 -20.15 11.14
C SER A 135 22.23 -20.10 10.86
N PRO A 136 21.61 -21.20 10.40
CA PRO A 136 20.17 -21.30 10.27
C PRO A 136 19.47 -21.01 11.60
N ALA A 137 18.41 -20.20 11.57
CA ALA A 137 17.72 -19.76 12.79
C ALA A 137 17.06 -20.92 13.57
N ARG A 138 16.76 -22.06 12.92
CA ARG A 138 16.30 -23.31 13.55
C ARG A 138 17.34 -23.91 14.50
N ASP A 139 18.63 -23.73 14.22
CA ASP A 139 19.70 -24.42 14.97
C ASP A 139 20.04 -23.70 16.27
N LEU A 140 19.81 -22.38 16.31
CA LEU A 140 19.96 -21.55 17.52
C LEU A 140 19.03 -21.96 18.67
N ILE A 141 17.93 -22.68 18.37
CA ILE A 141 17.01 -23.22 19.39
C ILE A 141 17.79 -24.12 20.37
N ALA A 142 18.82 -24.84 19.92
CA ALA A 142 19.65 -25.68 20.78
C ALA A 142 20.44 -24.85 21.81
N ALA A 143 21.02 -23.71 21.39
CA ALA A 143 21.76 -22.77 22.24
C ALA A 143 20.89 -22.02 23.27
N VAL A 144 19.58 -21.97 23.03
CA VAL A 144 18.59 -21.48 24.00
C VAL A 144 18.13 -22.60 24.94
N ARG A 145 17.94 -23.83 24.42
CA ARG A 145 17.48 -24.99 25.23
C ARG A 145 18.55 -25.53 26.18
N ASN A 146 19.83 -25.40 25.87
CA ASN A 146 20.94 -25.76 26.76
C ASN A 146 21.35 -24.61 27.72
N GLY A 147 20.73 -23.43 27.60
CA GLY A 147 21.03 -22.25 28.42
C GLY A 147 22.32 -21.50 28.07
N SER A 148 23.00 -21.79 26.95
CA SER A 148 24.25 -21.09 26.58
C SER A 148 24.02 -19.64 26.11
N VAL A 149 22.79 -19.30 25.72
CA VAL A 149 22.31 -17.92 25.49
C VAL A 149 20.92 -17.71 26.07
N GLN A 150 20.59 -16.46 26.45
CA GLN A 150 19.25 -16.09 26.92
C GLN A 150 18.24 -15.94 25.76
N ILE A 151 18.71 -15.44 24.61
CA ILE A 151 17.86 -15.09 23.46
C ILE A 151 18.58 -15.49 22.15
N ALA A 152 17.90 -16.20 21.27
CA ALA A 152 18.34 -16.40 19.90
C ALA A 152 17.69 -15.35 18.98
N LEU A 153 18.49 -14.43 18.45
CA LEU A 153 18.09 -13.44 17.45
C LEU A 153 18.08 -14.02 16.02
N GLY A 154 17.70 -15.29 15.89
CA GLY A 154 17.29 -15.92 14.65
C GLY A 154 15.77 -16.00 14.62
N ALA A 155 15.15 -15.21 13.75
CA ALA A 155 13.70 -15.13 13.62
C ALA A 155 13.12 -16.39 12.96
N ILE A 156 12.23 -17.13 13.65
CA ILE A 156 11.63 -18.38 13.19
C ILE A 156 10.12 -18.46 13.40
N TYR A 157 9.48 -19.42 12.73
CA TYR A 157 8.14 -19.90 13.10
C TYR A 157 8.18 -20.55 14.51
N PRO A 158 7.15 -20.35 15.36
CA PRO A 158 7.08 -20.99 16.66
C PRO A 158 6.85 -22.51 16.51
N GLN A 159 7.47 -23.30 17.39
CA GLN A 159 7.27 -24.76 17.45
C GLN A 159 6.38 -25.12 18.65
N HIS A 160 5.54 -26.15 18.53
CA HIS A 160 4.79 -26.66 19.68
C HIS A 160 5.73 -27.36 20.69
N PRO A 161 5.54 -27.19 22.01
CA PRO A 161 4.66 -26.21 22.65
C PRO A 161 5.23 -24.79 22.55
N TYR A 162 4.35 -23.79 22.37
CA TYR A 162 4.69 -22.37 22.13
C TYR A 162 5.26 -21.62 23.36
N THR A 163 6.13 -22.28 24.13
CA THR A 163 6.78 -21.77 25.35
C THR A 163 8.28 -21.58 25.12
N GLY A 164 8.84 -20.44 25.50
CA GLY A 164 10.24 -20.08 25.19
C GLY A 164 10.40 -19.33 23.87
N PHE A 165 9.48 -18.40 23.59
CA PHE A 165 9.49 -17.53 22.41
C PHE A 165 9.11 -16.10 22.81
N SER A 166 9.59 -15.11 22.04
CA SER A 166 9.15 -13.72 22.13
C SER A 166 7.71 -13.54 21.63
N TYR A 167 7.16 -12.34 21.79
CA TYR A 167 6.06 -11.84 20.97
C TYR A 167 6.46 -11.86 19.48
N PRO A 168 5.53 -12.04 18.53
CA PRO A 168 5.86 -12.04 17.11
C PRO A 168 6.41 -10.68 16.64
N ILE A 169 7.60 -10.67 16.02
CA ILE A 169 8.17 -9.47 15.39
C ILE A 169 7.53 -9.17 14.02
N GLU A 170 7.06 -10.19 13.31
CA GLU A 170 6.30 -10.00 12.07
C GLU A 170 5.30 -11.14 11.81
N LEU A 171 4.29 -10.84 10.99
CA LEU A 171 3.37 -11.81 10.39
C LEU A 171 3.69 -11.88 8.89
N MET A 172 3.84 -13.08 8.34
CA MET A 172 4.37 -13.24 6.97
C MET A 172 3.69 -14.34 6.14
N SER A 173 3.92 -14.31 4.83
CA SER A 173 3.42 -15.32 3.89
C SER A 173 4.57 -16.14 3.29
N TRP A 174 4.32 -17.43 3.07
CA TRP A 174 5.27 -18.37 2.44
C TRP A 174 4.74 -18.80 1.09
N CYS A 175 5.49 -18.54 0.02
CA CYS A 175 4.98 -18.64 -1.35
C CYS A 175 6.03 -19.13 -2.34
N LEU A 176 5.57 -19.59 -3.50
CA LEU A 176 6.45 -20.08 -4.56
C LEU A 176 6.94 -18.93 -5.46
N MET A 177 8.24 -18.73 -5.48
CA MET A 177 8.91 -17.95 -6.51
C MET A 177 9.15 -18.85 -7.73
N MET A 178 8.44 -18.55 -8.81
CA MET A 178 8.40 -19.35 -10.03
C MET A 178 9.17 -18.63 -11.15
N PRO A 179 9.98 -19.35 -11.95
CA PRO A 179 10.65 -18.75 -13.09
C PRO A 179 9.61 -18.18 -14.06
N VAL A 180 9.90 -17.01 -14.63
CA VAL A 180 9.02 -16.39 -15.62
C VAL A 180 8.98 -17.28 -16.86
N PRO A 181 7.80 -17.61 -17.41
CA PRO A 181 7.71 -18.50 -18.56
C PRO A 181 8.52 -17.99 -19.75
N GLU A 182 9.19 -18.92 -20.41
CA GLU A 182 9.99 -18.63 -21.61
C GLU A 182 9.15 -17.93 -22.70
N GLU A 183 9.84 -17.14 -23.52
CA GLU A 183 9.26 -16.57 -24.73
C GLU A 183 9.06 -17.67 -25.77
N VAL A 184 7.88 -17.67 -26.42
CA VAL A 184 7.49 -18.70 -27.39
C VAL A 184 8.55 -18.76 -28.49
N PRO A 185 9.24 -19.91 -28.67
CA PRO A 185 10.41 -19.97 -29.54
C PRO A 185 10.00 -19.67 -30.98
N HIS A 186 10.82 -18.88 -31.70
CA HIS A 186 10.41 -18.18 -32.92
C HIS A 186 9.81 -19.10 -34.00
N SER A 187 10.27 -20.36 -34.05
CA SER A 187 9.66 -21.44 -34.85
C SER A 187 8.16 -21.64 -34.73
N GLN A 188 7.51 -21.17 -33.66
CA GLN A 188 6.07 -21.36 -33.39
C GLN A 188 5.23 -20.11 -33.65
N LEU A 189 5.85 -18.94 -33.83
CA LEU A 189 5.11 -17.67 -33.99
C LEU A 189 4.23 -17.68 -35.25
N TYR A 190 4.70 -18.32 -36.33
CA TYR A 190 3.98 -18.48 -37.60
C TYR A 190 2.58 -19.10 -37.44
N SER A 191 2.39 -20.03 -36.50
CA SER A 191 1.11 -20.71 -36.24
C SER A 191 0.25 -20.02 -35.18
N MET A 192 0.81 -19.04 -34.44
CA MET A 192 0.10 -18.28 -33.41
C MET A 192 -0.59 -17.01 -33.94
N VAL A 193 -0.12 -16.45 -35.07
CA VAL A 193 -0.68 -15.20 -35.66
C VAL A 193 -2.11 -15.37 -36.17
N PHE A 194 -2.47 -16.53 -36.72
CA PHE A 194 -3.84 -16.85 -37.13
C PHE A 194 -4.52 -17.73 -36.08
N SER A 195 -5.58 -17.23 -35.45
CA SER A 195 -6.46 -18.10 -34.66
C SER A 195 -7.14 -19.13 -35.59
N PRO A 196 -7.41 -20.37 -35.13
CA PRO A 196 -8.07 -21.39 -35.96
C PRO A 196 -9.41 -20.92 -36.54
N MET A 197 -10.14 -20.08 -35.80
CA MET A 197 -11.40 -19.46 -36.24
C MET A 197 -11.18 -18.48 -37.39
N ALA A 198 -10.19 -17.58 -37.29
CA ALA A 198 -9.88 -16.62 -38.35
C ALA A 198 -9.38 -17.32 -39.64
N PHE A 199 -8.59 -18.38 -39.50
CA PHE A 199 -8.15 -19.22 -40.62
C PHE A 199 -9.33 -19.97 -41.29
N GLY A 200 -10.31 -20.44 -40.50
CA GLY A 200 -11.56 -20.99 -41.03
C GLY A 200 -12.36 -19.96 -41.85
N VAL A 201 -12.46 -18.72 -41.36
CA VAL A 201 -13.18 -17.63 -42.06
C VAL A 201 -12.50 -17.25 -43.38
N THR A 202 -11.17 -17.16 -43.43
CA THR A 202 -10.46 -16.85 -44.68
C THR A 202 -10.59 -17.97 -45.72
N ILE A 203 -10.63 -19.24 -45.30
CA ILE A 203 -10.94 -20.37 -46.20
C ILE A 203 -12.36 -20.26 -46.77
N VAL A 204 -13.38 -19.99 -45.93
CA VAL A 204 -14.77 -19.84 -46.40
C VAL A 204 -14.88 -18.66 -47.40
N ALA A 205 -14.21 -17.54 -47.13
CA ALA A 205 -14.15 -16.41 -48.04
C ALA A 205 -13.48 -16.78 -49.39
N MET A 206 -12.37 -17.51 -49.37
CA MET A 206 -11.70 -18.00 -50.59
C MET A 206 -12.60 -18.93 -51.42
N VAL A 207 -13.39 -19.80 -50.79
CA VAL A 207 -14.34 -20.68 -51.50
C VAL A 207 -15.44 -19.85 -52.18
N LEU A 208 -16.02 -18.86 -51.48
CA LEU A 208 -17.05 -17.98 -52.05
C LEU A 208 -16.53 -17.12 -53.21
N ILE A 209 -15.31 -16.58 -53.10
CA ILE A 209 -14.66 -15.82 -54.18
C ILE A 209 -14.29 -16.73 -55.35
N SER A 210 -13.82 -17.95 -55.09
CA SER A 210 -13.53 -18.95 -56.13
C SER A 210 -14.78 -19.37 -56.89
N PHE A 211 -15.89 -19.61 -56.19
CA PHE A 211 -17.18 -19.95 -56.79
C PHE A 211 -17.72 -18.83 -57.68
N THR A 212 -17.70 -17.59 -57.19
CA THR A 212 -18.23 -16.42 -57.93
C THR A 212 -17.37 -16.08 -59.16
N LEU A 213 -16.03 -16.10 -59.04
CA LEU A 213 -15.12 -15.94 -60.18
C LEU A 213 -15.30 -17.05 -61.23
N SER A 214 -15.40 -18.31 -60.79
CA SER A 214 -15.65 -19.48 -61.65
C SER A 214 -16.98 -19.38 -62.40
N MET A 215 -18.04 -18.96 -61.72
CA MET A 215 -19.35 -18.75 -62.35
C MET A 215 -19.29 -17.62 -63.38
N ALA A 216 -18.65 -16.48 -63.05
CA ALA A 216 -18.52 -15.34 -63.95
C ALA A 216 -17.68 -15.66 -65.21
N LEU A 217 -16.56 -16.39 -65.05
CA LEU A 217 -15.76 -16.87 -66.17
C LEU A 217 -16.57 -17.76 -67.11
N ARG A 218 -17.34 -18.72 -66.58
CA ARG A 218 -18.19 -19.61 -67.38
C ARG A 218 -19.35 -18.88 -68.07
N LEU A 219 -19.98 -17.90 -67.40
CA LEU A 219 -21.02 -17.05 -67.99
C LEU A 219 -20.48 -16.19 -69.14
N HIS A 220 -19.21 -15.78 -69.09
CA HIS A 220 -18.52 -15.10 -70.19
C HIS A 220 -17.87 -16.07 -71.22
N GLY A 221 -18.18 -17.37 -71.16
CA GLY A 221 -17.78 -18.36 -72.17
C GLY A 221 -16.38 -18.95 -72.01
N TYR A 222 -15.66 -18.64 -70.92
CA TYR A 222 -14.37 -19.27 -70.61
C TYR A 222 -14.57 -20.68 -70.02
N ARG A 223 -13.57 -21.56 -70.22
CA ARG A 223 -13.56 -22.90 -69.63
C ARG A 223 -13.06 -22.83 -68.18
N VAL A 224 -13.75 -23.55 -67.29
CA VAL A 224 -13.49 -23.59 -65.85
C VAL A 224 -13.65 -25.03 -65.36
N SER A 225 -12.69 -25.55 -64.59
CA SER A 225 -12.74 -26.92 -64.05
C SER A 225 -13.69 -27.05 -62.85
N PHE A 226 -14.13 -28.26 -62.51
CA PHE A 226 -15.00 -28.47 -61.35
C PHE A 226 -14.32 -28.09 -60.02
N SER A 227 -13.00 -28.29 -59.93
CA SER A 227 -12.17 -27.89 -58.79
C SER A 227 -12.12 -26.38 -58.57
N GLU A 228 -12.11 -25.57 -59.64
CA GLU A 228 -12.02 -24.10 -59.54
C GLU A 228 -13.24 -23.46 -58.85
N TYR A 229 -14.40 -24.11 -58.86
CA TYR A 229 -15.58 -23.65 -58.11
C TYR A 229 -15.39 -23.69 -56.59
N PHE A 230 -14.48 -24.52 -56.10
CA PHE A 230 -14.16 -24.64 -54.68
C PHE A 230 -12.86 -23.90 -54.34
N LEU A 231 -11.84 -23.98 -55.20
CA LEU A 231 -10.59 -23.25 -55.04
C LEU A 231 -9.98 -22.89 -56.40
N HIS A 232 -10.17 -21.63 -56.81
CA HIS A 232 -9.67 -21.13 -58.09
C HIS A 232 -8.19 -20.72 -57.96
N ASP A 233 -7.34 -21.14 -58.90
CA ASP A 233 -5.88 -20.90 -58.91
C ASP A 233 -5.51 -19.42 -58.64
N SER A 234 -6.14 -18.49 -59.37
CA SER A 234 -5.98 -17.04 -59.17
C SER A 234 -6.42 -16.54 -57.78
N CYS A 235 -7.42 -17.15 -57.15
CA CYS A 235 -7.88 -16.74 -55.81
C CYS A 235 -6.90 -17.21 -54.73
N LEU A 236 -6.43 -18.46 -54.83
CA LEU A 236 -5.40 -19.01 -53.93
C LEU A 236 -4.11 -18.20 -54.03
N ARG A 237 -3.61 -17.97 -55.27
CA ARG A 237 -2.42 -17.14 -55.50
C ARG A 237 -2.60 -15.71 -55.01
N GLY A 238 -3.76 -15.11 -55.28
CA GLY A 238 -4.07 -13.74 -54.87
C GLY A 238 -4.06 -13.54 -53.35
N VAL A 239 -4.69 -14.44 -52.58
CA VAL A 239 -4.64 -14.37 -51.10
C VAL A 239 -3.23 -14.61 -50.57
N LEU A 240 -2.44 -15.47 -51.23
CA LEU A 240 -1.00 -15.64 -50.95
C LEU A 240 -0.11 -14.51 -51.51
N SER A 241 -0.71 -13.45 -52.08
CA SER A 241 -0.03 -12.33 -52.76
C SER A 241 0.99 -12.74 -53.85
N GLN A 242 0.78 -13.90 -54.46
CA GLN A 242 1.54 -14.38 -55.61
C GLN A 242 0.96 -13.85 -56.92
N SER A 243 1.82 -13.59 -57.91
CA SER A 243 1.39 -13.20 -59.25
C SER A 243 0.56 -14.31 -59.92
N PHE A 244 -0.64 -13.97 -60.37
CA PHE A 244 -1.48 -14.78 -61.23
C PHE A 244 -1.68 -14.08 -62.58
N TYR A 245 -1.98 -14.86 -63.61
CA TYR A 245 -2.17 -14.38 -64.98
C TYR A 245 -3.63 -13.94 -65.20
N GLU A 246 -3.83 -12.77 -65.80
CA GLU A 246 -5.15 -12.37 -66.32
C GLU A 246 -5.48 -13.18 -67.58
N VAL A 247 -6.72 -13.63 -67.71
CA VAL A 247 -7.19 -14.28 -68.94
C VAL A 247 -7.20 -13.27 -70.11
N LEU A 248 -6.69 -13.68 -71.27
CA LEU A 248 -6.58 -12.81 -72.44
C LEU A 248 -7.92 -12.14 -72.79
N ARG A 249 -7.91 -10.80 -72.84
CA ARG A 249 -9.07 -9.93 -73.12
C ARG A 249 -10.22 -10.04 -72.08
N ALA A 250 -9.92 -10.22 -70.79
CA ALA A 250 -10.94 -10.29 -69.75
C ALA A 250 -11.87 -9.05 -69.71
N PRO A 251 -13.19 -9.23 -69.54
CA PRO A 251 -14.14 -8.13 -69.39
C PRO A 251 -13.97 -7.39 -68.06
N ALA A 252 -14.44 -6.14 -67.99
CA ALA A 252 -14.22 -5.24 -66.85
C ALA A 252 -14.68 -5.81 -65.49
N LEU A 253 -15.79 -6.58 -65.47
CA LEU A 253 -16.30 -7.26 -64.29
C LEU A 253 -15.32 -8.31 -63.72
N ILE A 254 -14.64 -9.06 -64.60
CA ILE A 254 -13.62 -10.04 -64.20
C ILE A 254 -12.32 -9.34 -63.76
N LYS A 255 -11.95 -8.23 -64.42
CA LYS A 255 -10.84 -7.37 -63.97
C LYS A 255 -11.08 -6.77 -62.59
N ALA A 256 -12.30 -6.35 -62.29
CA ALA A 256 -12.68 -5.88 -60.96
C ALA A 256 -12.53 -6.99 -59.91
N MET A 257 -12.93 -8.24 -60.22
CA MET A 257 -12.71 -9.38 -59.31
C MET A 257 -11.22 -9.67 -59.09
N TYR A 258 -10.39 -9.64 -60.13
CA TYR A 258 -8.93 -9.79 -59.96
C TYR A 258 -8.30 -8.64 -59.14
N LEU A 259 -8.80 -7.41 -59.28
CA LEU A 259 -8.38 -6.28 -58.45
C LEU A 259 -8.80 -6.45 -56.98
N VAL A 260 -10.03 -6.90 -56.71
CA VAL A 260 -10.51 -7.21 -55.36
C VAL A 260 -9.71 -8.35 -54.73
N ILE A 261 -9.40 -9.41 -55.48
CA ILE A 261 -8.53 -10.51 -55.04
C ILE A 261 -7.13 -10.00 -54.69
N CYS A 262 -6.56 -9.09 -55.48
CA CYS A 262 -5.26 -8.47 -55.20
C CYS A 262 -5.29 -7.59 -53.94
N LEU A 263 -6.29 -6.71 -53.79
CA LEU A 263 -6.46 -5.85 -52.62
C LEU A 263 -6.71 -6.67 -51.34
N LEU A 264 -7.51 -7.74 -51.42
CA LEU A 264 -7.75 -8.64 -50.30
C LEU A 264 -6.46 -9.40 -49.89
N GLY A 265 -5.68 -9.85 -50.87
CA GLY A 265 -4.35 -10.44 -50.62
C GLY A 265 -3.39 -9.48 -49.93
N LEU A 266 -3.32 -8.23 -50.41
CA LEU A 266 -2.51 -7.18 -49.79
C LEU A 266 -2.95 -6.86 -48.36
N LEU A 267 -4.26 -6.80 -48.09
CA LEU A 267 -4.78 -6.55 -46.74
C LEU A 267 -4.52 -7.73 -45.79
N ILE A 268 -4.75 -8.97 -46.22
CA ILE A 268 -4.50 -10.18 -45.42
C ILE A 268 -3.00 -10.32 -45.12
N THR A 269 -2.13 -10.11 -46.11
CA THR A 269 -0.67 -10.19 -45.89
C THR A 269 -0.14 -9.02 -45.05
N SER A 270 -0.67 -7.80 -45.21
CA SER A 270 -0.31 -6.66 -44.35
C SER A 270 -0.74 -6.89 -42.91
N TRP A 271 -1.94 -7.42 -42.66
CA TRP A 271 -2.42 -7.78 -41.34
C TRP A 271 -1.55 -8.88 -40.70
N TYR A 272 -1.29 -9.95 -41.43
CA TYR A 272 -0.40 -11.03 -40.99
C TYR A 272 1.01 -10.52 -40.66
N ASN A 273 1.61 -9.76 -41.56
CA ASN A 273 2.95 -9.19 -41.38
C ASN A 273 3.01 -8.21 -40.21
N SER A 274 1.95 -7.45 -39.94
CA SER A 274 1.89 -6.56 -38.78
C SER A 274 1.92 -7.34 -37.46
N TYR A 275 1.08 -8.37 -37.30
CA TYR A 275 1.05 -9.18 -36.07
C TYR A 275 2.31 -10.05 -35.93
N PHE A 276 2.78 -10.63 -37.03
CA PHE A 276 4.03 -11.38 -37.06
C PHE A 276 5.24 -10.48 -36.71
N SER A 277 5.29 -9.24 -37.23
CA SER A 277 6.33 -8.28 -36.85
C SER A 277 6.29 -7.96 -35.36
N THR A 278 5.10 -7.73 -34.78
CA THR A 278 4.96 -7.51 -33.32
C THR A 278 5.44 -8.72 -32.53
N PHE A 279 5.14 -9.94 -32.96
CA PHE A 279 5.62 -11.17 -32.31
C PHE A 279 7.13 -11.43 -32.49
N VAL A 280 7.75 -10.92 -33.56
CA VAL A 280 9.21 -10.99 -33.75
C VAL A 280 9.94 -9.88 -32.97
N THR A 281 9.35 -8.70 -32.79
CA THR A 281 9.92 -7.63 -31.93
C THR A 281 9.71 -7.88 -30.44
N SER A 282 8.65 -8.61 -30.08
CA SER A 282 8.30 -8.95 -28.70
C SER A 282 7.54 -10.26 -28.70
N ALA A 283 8.25 -11.37 -28.48
CA ALA A 283 7.66 -12.70 -28.49
C ALA A 283 6.67 -12.86 -27.32
N PRO A 284 5.45 -13.38 -27.55
CA PRO A 284 4.56 -13.74 -26.45
C PRO A 284 5.20 -14.82 -25.60
N ARG A 285 4.93 -14.83 -24.29
CA ARG A 285 5.41 -15.84 -23.34
C ARG A 285 4.41 -16.97 -23.19
N PHE A 286 4.88 -18.14 -22.79
CA PHE A 286 3.98 -19.23 -22.39
C PHE A 286 3.09 -18.80 -21.20
N PRO A 287 1.91 -19.43 -21.00
CA PRO A 287 1.05 -19.14 -19.86
C PRO A 287 1.80 -19.30 -18.52
N GLN A 288 1.53 -18.40 -17.58
CA GLN A 288 2.10 -18.49 -16.23
C GLN A 288 1.56 -19.71 -15.48
N LEU A 289 2.40 -20.30 -14.63
CA LEU A 289 2.01 -21.41 -13.77
C LEU A 289 1.28 -20.84 -12.56
N THR A 290 -0.04 -21.03 -12.50
CA THR A 290 -0.92 -20.44 -11.47
C THR A 290 -1.42 -21.44 -10.42
N SER A 291 -1.02 -22.72 -10.52
CA SER A 291 -1.50 -23.78 -9.62
C SER A 291 -0.52 -24.94 -9.49
N TYR A 292 -0.54 -25.63 -8.35
CA TYR A 292 0.26 -26.84 -8.08
C TYR A 292 0.11 -27.93 -9.15
N GLU A 293 -1.10 -28.12 -9.71
CA GLU A 293 -1.32 -29.07 -10.81
C GLU A 293 -0.68 -28.60 -12.12
N SER A 294 -0.72 -27.29 -12.43
CA SER A 294 -0.01 -26.75 -13.61
C SER A 294 1.51 -26.90 -13.50
N ILE A 295 2.07 -26.71 -12.29
CA ILE A 295 3.50 -26.96 -12.01
C ILE A 295 3.83 -28.44 -12.22
N ARG A 296 3.02 -29.34 -11.66
CA ARG A 296 3.16 -30.79 -11.85
C ARG A 296 3.13 -31.20 -13.32
N HIS A 297 2.25 -30.62 -14.13
CA HIS A 297 2.19 -30.85 -15.58
C HIS A 297 3.41 -30.28 -16.33
N SER A 298 3.96 -29.13 -15.89
CA SER A 298 5.16 -28.53 -16.48
C SER A 298 6.45 -29.34 -16.26
N LYS A 299 6.45 -30.23 -15.25
CA LYS A 299 7.61 -30.98 -14.74
C LYS A 299 8.71 -30.13 -14.10
N LEU A 300 8.52 -28.81 -13.95
CA LEU A 300 9.41 -27.97 -13.16
C LEU A 300 9.50 -28.50 -11.72
N LYS A 301 10.70 -28.43 -11.13
CA LYS A 301 10.95 -28.81 -9.74
C LYS A 301 11.02 -27.58 -8.85
N ILE A 302 10.44 -27.67 -7.66
CA ILE A 302 10.54 -26.64 -6.62
C ILE A 302 11.61 -27.05 -5.62
N VAL A 303 12.71 -26.32 -5.57
CA VAL A 303 13.77 -26.51 -4.59
C VAL A 303 13.36 -25.88 -3.25
N ILE A 304 13.50 -26.64 -2.18
CA ILE A 304 13.16 -26.25 -0.81
C ILE A 304 14.14 -26.89 0.18
N TRP A 305 14.51 -26.16 1.23
CA TRP A 305 15.35 -26.70 2.29
C TRP A 305 14.62 -27.82 3.04
N LYS A 306 15.24 -28.98 3.21
CA LYS A 306 14.59 -30.17 3.80
C LYS A 306 13.98 -29.91 5.19
N PRO A 307 14.68 -29.27 6.16
CA PRO A 307 14.13 -28.81 7.43
C PRO A 307 12.92 -27.85 7.36
N GLU A 308 12.72 -27.16 6.23
CA GLU A 308 11.56 -26.29 5.97
C GLU A 308 10.40 -27.10 5.39
N TYR A 309 10.66 -27.98 4.43
CA TYR A 309 9.66 -28.92 3.91
C TYR A 309 9.09 -29.86 4.99
N GLU A 310 9.97 -30.40 5.85
CA GLU A 310 9.59 -31.16 7.05
C GLU A 310 8.60 -30.40 7.94
N MET A 311 8.72 -29.07 8.03
CA MET A 311 7.80 -28.22 8.79
C MET A 311 6.49 -28.01 8.03
N LEU A 312 6.53 -27.63 6.75
CA LEU A 312 5.32 -27.30 5.98
C LEU A 312 4.38 -28.51 5.83
N LEU A 313 4.90 -29.74 5.89
CA LEU A 313 4.09 -30.98 5.95
C LEU A 313 3.14 -31.04 7.16
N PHE A 314 3.50 -30.47 8.32
CA PHE A 314 2.61 -30.42 9.49
C PHE A 314 1.43 -29.46 9.33
N PHE A 315 1.51 -28.52 8.39
CA PHE A 315 0.56 -27.42 8.25
C PHE A 315 -0.23 -27.45 6.92
N SER A 316 0.21 -28.16 5.87
CA SER A 316 -0.49 -28.21 4.57
C SER A 316 -0.44 -29.55 3.87
N GLU A 317 -1.62 -30.18 3.72
CA GLU A 317 -1.84 -31.39 2.91
C GLU A 317 -1.38 -31.25 1.45
N ASN A 318 -1.32 -30.02 0.91
CA ASN A 318 -0.80 -29.79 -0.44
C ASN A 318 0.68 -30.13 -0.58
N MET A 319 1.49 -30.01 0.48
CA MET A 319 2.91 -30.41 0.44
C MET A 319 3.04 -31.92 0.28
N GLU A 320 2.24 -32.71 1.00
CA GLU A 320 2.21 -34.17 0.88
C GLU A 320 1.63 -34.60 -0.47
N LYS A 321 0.43 -34.10 -0.81
CA LYS A 321 -0.29 -34.40 -2.06
C LYS A 321 0.54 -34.12 -3.32
N TYR A 322 1.29 -33.01 -3.33
CA TYR A 322 2.11 -32.60 -4.45
C TYR A 322 3.60 -32.92 -4.30
N SER A 323 4.04 -33.56 -3.21
CA SER A 323 5.42 -34.01 -2.92
C SER A 323 6.31 -34.30 -4.13
N SER A 324 5.79 -35.01 -5.14
CA SER A 324 6.42 -35.25 -6.45
C SER A 324 6.97 -34.03 -7.21
N ILE A 325 6.54 -32.79 -6.94
CA ILE A 325 7.04 -31.57 -7.58
C ILE A 325 8.25 -30.97 -6.82
N PHE A 326 8.43 -31.31 -5.56
CA PHE A 326 9.50 -30.74 -4.74
C PHE A 326 10.83 -31.48 -4.98
N GLN A 327 11.92 -30.78 -4.69
CA GLN A 327 13.28 -31.27 -4.57
C GLN A 327 13.81 -30.76 -3.23
N LEU A 328 14.17 -31.69 -2.34
CA LEU A 328 14.62 -31.36 -1.00
C LEU A 328 16.13 -31.19 -1.01
N GLU A 329 16.61 -30.02 -0.58
CA GLU A 329 18.04 -29.74 -0.43
C GLU A 329 18.43 -29.80 1.06
N GLU A 330 19.54 -30.47 1.37
CA GLU A 330 19.97 -30.68 2.77
C GLU A 330 20.91 -29.56 3.23
N ASP A 331 21.82 -29.08 2.38
CA ASP A 331 22.70 -27.96 2.70
C ASP A 331 21.96 -26.63 2.56
N TYR A 332 21.87 -25.89 3.68
CA TYR A 332 21.30 -24.55 3.71
C TYR A 332 22.08 -23.56 2.83
N LYS A 333 23.41 -23.70 2.73
CA LYS A 333 24.24 -22.82 1.89
C LYS A 333 23.97 -23.06 0.40
N GLU A 334 23.84 -24.31 -0.03
CA GLU A 334 23.51 -24.60 -1.44
C GLU A 334 22.06 -24.20 -1.77
N PHE A 335 21.11 -24.41 -0.86
CA PHE A 335 19.74 -23.88 -1.00
C PHE A 335 19.72 -22.35 -1.19
N LEU A 336 20.45 -21.61 -0.35
CA LEU A 336 20.59 -20.16 -0.47
C LEU A 336 21.28 -19.77 -1.78
N HIS A 337 22.34 -20.48 -2.18
CA HIS A 337 23.09 -20.23 -3.41
C HIS A 337 22.21 -20.43 -4.66
N LEU A 338 21.48 -21.55 -4.76
CA LEU A 338 20.57 -21.83 -5.87
C LEU A 338 19.47 -20.75 -6.00
N ARG A 339 18.86 -20.36 -4.87
CA ARG A 339 17.80 -19.33 -4.87
C ARG A 339 18.34 -17.93 -5.19
N ASP A 340 19.38 -17.48 -4.50
CA ASP A 340 19.89 -16.11 -4.60
C ASP A 340 20.85 -15.91 -5.81
N SER A 341 21.19 -16.99 -6.53
CA SER A 341 21.80 -16.91 -7.87
C SER A 341 20.76 -16.65 -9.00
N PHE A 342 19.47 -16.90 -8.74
CA PHE A 342 18.36 -16.90 -9.73
C PHE A 342 18.48 -18.02 -10.79
N ASP A 343 18.75 -19.26 -10.39
CA ASP A 343 18.78 -20.42 -11.31
C ASP A 343 17.36 -20.83 -11.78
N THR A 344 16.98 -20.41 -12.99
CA THR A 344 15.66 -20.61 -13.59
C THR A 344 15.28 -22.07 -13.90
N ARG A 345 16.18 -23.03 -13.68
CA ARG A 345 15.87 -24.47 -13.80
C ARG A 345 14.87 -24.95 -12.73
N TYR A 346 14.69 -24.18 -11.67
CA TYR A 346 13.86 -24.52 -10.52
C TYR A 346 12.91 -23.38 -10.15
N GLY A 347 11.78 -23.71 -9.53
CA GLY A 347 11.07 -22.80 -8.64
C GLY A 347 11.63 -22.90 -7.22
N TYR A 348 11.33 -21.94 -6.36
CA TYR A 348 11.81 -21.92 -4.97
C TYR A 348 10.68 -21.62 -4.00
N MET A 349 10.64 -22.35 -2.88
CA MET A 349 9.88 -21.91 -1.71
C MET A 349 10.59 -20.72 -1.08
N MET A 350 9.87 -19.63 -0.81
CA MET A 350 10.47 -18.47 -0.16
C MET A 350 9.48 -17.59 0.61
N PRO A 351 9.97 -16.79 1.56
CA PRO A 351 9.16 -15.80 2.26
C PRO A 351 8.94 -14.51 1.46
N MET A 352 7.76 -13.91 1.60
CA MET A 352 7.36 -12.67 0.89
C MET A 352 8.31 -11.48 1.16
N GLU A 353 8.91 -11.43 2.36
CA GLU A 353 9.93 -10.47 2.79
C GLU A 353 11.24 -10.54 1.98
N LYS A 354 11.64 -11.75 1.57
CA LYS A 354 12.80 -11.94 0.70
C LYS A 354 12.41 -11.65 -0.75
N TRP A 355 11.15 -11.89 -1.13
CA TRP A 355 10.65 -11.57 -2.46
C TRP A 355 10.63 -10.06 -2.73
N SER A 356 10.25 -9.22 -1.76
CA SER A 356 10.32 -7.77 -1.96
C SER A 356 11.75 -7.29 -2.28
N LEU A 357 12.76 -7.83 -1.59
CA LEU A 357 14.18 -7.58 -1.91
C LEU A 357 14.56 -8.07 -3.32
N MET A 358 14.21 -9.31 -3.68
CA MET A 358 14.56 -9.91 -4.98
C MET A 358 13.78 -9.30 -6.16
N LYS A 359 12.60 -8.71 -5.91
CA LYS A 359 11.83 -7.91 -6.86
C LYS A 359 12.50 -6.57 -7.15
N GLU A 360 13.06 -5.91 -6.15
CA GLU A 360 13.85 -4.68 -6.35
C GLU A 360 15.17 -4.95 -7.06
N GLN A 361 15.88 -6.03 -6.73
CA GLN A 361 17.10 -6.42 -7.46
C GLN A 361 16.82 -6.69 -8.95
N GLN A 362 15.72 -7.39 -9.26
CA GLN A 362 15.30 -7.64 -10.65
C GLN A 362 14.89 -6.40 -11.44
N ARG A 363 14.72 -5.22 -10.82
CA ARG A 363 14.48 -3.96 -11.58
C ARG A 363 15.71 -3.49 -12.35
N VAL A 364 16.90 -3.98 -12.00
CA VAL A 364 18.16 -3.71 -12.73
C VAL A 364 18.32 -4.65 -13.93
N PHE A 365 17.57 -5.75 -13.99
CA PHE A 365 17.76 -6.77 -15.02
C PHE A 365 17.09 -6.39 -16.35
N SER A 366 17.72 -6.67 -17.49
CA SER A 366 17.13 -6.49 -18.84
C SER A 366 15.82 -7.26 -19.05
N SER A 367 15.64 -8.34 -18.28
CA SER A 367 14.39 -9.08 -18.18
C SER A 367 14.25 -9.72 -16.79
N PRO A 368 13.05 -9.69 -16.17
CA PRO A 368 12.82 -10.40 -14.91
C PRO A 368 12.87 -11.91 -15.15
N LEU A 369 13.62 -12.61 -14.29
CA LEU A 369 13.84 -14.05 -14.36
C LEU A 369 12.77 -14.82 -13.58
N PHE A 370 12.23 -14.23 -12.52
CA PHE A 370 11.27 -14.85 -11.61
C PHE A 370 10.05 -13.96 -11.33
N SER A 371 8.98 -14.62 -10.91
CA SER A 371 7.69 -14.04 -10.53
C SER A 371 7.12 -14.79 -9.33
N LEU A 372 6.28 -14.13 -8.54
CA LEU A 372 5.58 -14.73 -7.41
C LEU A 372 4.11 -14.30 -7.52
N GLN A 373 3.21 -15.24 -7.30
CA GLN A 373 1.75 -15.03 -7.31
C GLN A 373 1.16 -15.45 -5.96
N ASP A 374 0.18 -14.70 -5.48
CA ASP A 374 -0.43 -14.95 -4.17
C ASP A 374 -1.23 -16.27 -4.14
N ASP A 375 -1.79 -16.71 -5.28
CA ASP A 375 -2.44 -18.02 -5.47
C ASP A 375 -1.49 -19.23 -5.26
N LEU A 376 -0.18 -18.99 -5.22
CA LEU A 376 0.87 -19.99 -4.93
C LEU A 376 1.50 -19.82 -3.54
N CYS A 377 0.86 -19.08 -2.65
CA CYS A 377 1.20 -19.09 -1.23
C CYS A 377 0.67 -20.36 -0.55
N VAL A 378 1.51 -20.99 0.27
CA VAL A 378 1.10 -22.11 1.15
C VAL A 378 0.36 -21.57 2.37
N PHE A 379 0.81 -20.42 2.88
CA PHE A 379 0.25 -19.75 4.06
C PHE A 379 0.32 -18.24 3.94
N HIS A 380 -0.63 -17.60 4.61
CA HIS A 380 -0.60 -16.19 4.95
C HIS A 380 -0.58 -16.04 6.48
N THR A 381 0.04 -14.97 6.99
CA THR A 381 0.08 -14.61 8.42
C THR A 381 0.70 -15.63 9.39
N ILE A 382 1.74 -16.37 8.98
CA ILE A 382 2.56 -17.12 9.95
C ILE A 382 3.26 -16.12 10.89
N PRO A 383 3.15 -16.27 12.22
CA PRO A 383 3.86 -15.43 13.18
C PRO A 383 5.33 -15.82 13.29
N ILE A 384 6.21 -14.83 13.39
CA ILE A 384 7.65 -15.02 13.54
C ILE A 384 8.15 -14.49 14.86
N VAL A 385 8.85 -15.34 15.59
CA VAL A 385 9.31 -15.14 16.96
C VAL A 385 10.81 -15.38 17.08
N PHE A 386 11.41 -14.83 18.13
CA PHE A 386 12.76 -15.18 18.57
C PHE A 386 12.69 -16.24 19.67
N PRO A 387 13.48 -17.34 19.60
CA PRO A 387 13.58 -18.28 20.71
C PRO A 387 14.20 -17.62 21.95
N MET A 388 13.62 -17.88 23.12
CA MET A 388 14.07 -17.35 24.41
C MET A 388 14.11 -18.46 25.46
N VAL A 389 14.98 -18.35 26.46
CA VAL A 389 15.00 -19.29 27.59
C VAL A 389 13.62 -19.29 28.26
N LYS A 390 13.11 -20.49 28.62
CA LYS A 390 11.82 -20.58 29.32
C LYS A 390 11.89 -19.81 30.64
N ASN A 391 10.88 -18.99 30.90
CA ASN A 391 10.81 -18.09 32.05
C ASN A 391 11.95 -17.06 32.12
N SER A 392 12.58 -16.70 30.99
CA SER A 392 13.59 -15.63 30.96
C SER A 392 13.01 -14.29 31.38
N ILE A 393 13.65 -13.66 32.37
CA ILE A 393 13.30 -12.32 32.89
C ILE A 393 13.31 -11.22 31.81
N PHE A 394 14.03 -11.45 30.70
CA PHE A 394 14.11 -10.49 29.59
C PHE A 394 12.88 -10.52 28.68
N LYS A 395 11.93 -11.46 28.85
CA LYS A 395 10.76 -11.57 27.96
C LYS A 395 9.90 -10.30 27.93
N GLU A 396 9.51 -9.74 29.08
CA GLU A 396 8.67 -8.54 29.10
C GLU A 396 9.34 -7.30 28.43
N PRO A 397 10.57 -6.88 28.78
CA PRO A 397 11.19 -5.73 28.12
C PRO A 397 11.46 -5.97 26.62
N PHE A 398 11.73 -7.21 26.22
CA PHE A 398 11.96 -7.58 24.82
C PHE A 398 10.66 -7.54 24.00
N ASP A 399 9.58 -8.13 24.52
CA ASP A 399 8.25 -8.11 23.89
C ASP A 399 7.68 -6.68 23.84
N ARG A 400 7.87 -5.88 24.91
CA ARG A 400 7.51 -4.44 24.91
C ARG A 400 8.23 -3.68 23.81
N LEU A 401 9.53 -3.92 23.59
CA LEU A 401 10.26 -3.25 22.51
C LEU A 401 9.77 -3.69 21.11
N ILE A 402 9.39 -4.95 20.91
CA ILE A 402 8.79 -5.42 19.64
C ILE A 402 7.51 -4.63 19.35
N LEU A 403 6.64 -4.45 20.36
CA LEU A 403 5.43 -3.65 20.25
C LEU A 403 5.74 -2.17 19.97
N ASP A 404 6.64 -1.54 20.72
CA ASP A 404 7.04 -0.14 20.54
C ASP A 404 7.61 0.12 19.13
N VAL A 405 8.53 -0.74 18.65
CA VAL A 405 9.18 -0.66 17.32
C VAL A 405 8.18 -0.88 16.18
N THR A 406 7.12 -1.66 16.42
CA THR A 406 6.03 -1.88 15.45
C THR A 406 5.07 -0.68 15.44
N ALA A 407 4.61 -0.23 16.60
CA ALA A 407 3.66 0.88 16.75
C ALA A 407 4.23 2.24 16.29
N THR A 408 5.55 2.43 16.39
CA THR A 408 6.26 3.61 15.87
C THR A 408 6.58 3.53 14.37
N GLY A 409 6.33 2.39 13.71
CA GLY A 409 6.66 2.16 12.30
C GLY A 409 8.16 1.97 12.01
N LEU A 410 9.02 1.92 13.05
CA LEU A 410 10.47 1.71 12.89
C LEU A 410 10.79 0.41 12.17
N LEU A 411 10.03 -0.66 12.43
CA LEU A 411 10.20 -1.95 11.73
C LEU A 411 10.03 -1.81 10.21
N SER A 412 9.02 -1.05 9.75
CA SER A 412 8.82 -0.79 8.32
C SER A 412 10.00 0.00 7.76
N ARG A 413 10.41 1.06 8.47
CA ARG A 413 11.53 1.90 8.04
C ARG A 413 12.84 1.10 7.90
N TRP A 414 13.11 0.13 8.76
CA TRP A 414 14.27 -0.76 8.65
C TRP A 414 14.14 -1.78 7.51
N ARG A 415 12.93 -2.29 7.22
CA ARG A 415 12.67 -3.10 6.02
C ARG A 415 13.00 -2.31 4.75
N ASP A 416 12.52 -1.06 4.65
CA ASP A 416 12.78 -0.18 3.50
C ASP A 416 14.27 0.14 3.32
N MET A 417 15.01 0.30 4.43
CA MET A 417 16.47 0.54 4.40
C MET A 417 17.29 -0.71 4.01
N SER A 418 16.74 -1.92 4.15
CA SER A 418 17.49 -3.18 4.04
C SER A 418 18.14 -3.37 2.67
N PHE A 419 17.48 -2.96 1.57
CA PHE A 419 18.05 -3.05 0.23
C PHE A 419 19.33 -2.20 0.09
N THR A 420 19.27 -0.95 0.54
CA THR A 420 20.44 -0.05 0.53
C THR A 420 21.52 -0.50 1.51
N GLU A 421 21.16 -1.02 2.68
CA GLU A 421 22.12 -1.57 3.64
C GLU A 421 22.83 -2.82 3.11
N MET A 422 22.15 -3.71 2.37
CA MET A 422 22.78 -4.87 1.73
C MET A 422 23.74 -4.49 0.60
N ILE A 423 23.44 -3.45 -0.18
CA ILE A 423 24.36 -2.90 -1.18
C ILE A 423 25.59 -2.30 -0.50
N LYS A 424 25.40 -1.48 0.55
CA LYS A 424 26.49 -0.91 1.35
C LYS A 424 27.38 -1.99 2.00
N ALA A 425 26.77 -3.10 2.42
CA ALA A 425 27.44 -4.26 2.99
C ALA A 425 28.19 -5.13 1.97
N GLY A 426 28.10 -4.84 0.67
CA GLY A 426 28.66 -5.68 -0.40
C GLY A 426 27.93 -7.02 -0.59
N GLN A 427 26.83 -7.27 0.14
CA GLN A 427 26.05 -8.51 0.06
C GLN A 427 25.08 -8.55 -1.13
N LEU A 428 24.81 -7.43 -1.79
CA LEU A 428 23.92 -7.35 -2.95
C LEU A 428 24.57 -6.52 -4.07
N GLY A 429 24.92 -7.21 -5.16
CA GLY A 429 25.37 -6.59 -6.41
C GLY A 429 24.20 -6.18 -7.30
N LEU A 430 24.30 -4.99 -7.91
CA LEU A 430 23.38 -4.48 -8.94
C LEU A 430 23.88 -4.87 -10.34
N GLU A 431 24.02 -6.17 -10.56
CA GLU A 431 24.45 -6.76 -11.82
C GLU A 431 23.22 -7.22 -12.62
N ASP A 432 23.19 -6.97 -13.93
CA ASP A 432 22.16 -7.56 -14.81
C ASP A 432 22.43 -9.05 -15.00
N ARG A 433 21.65 -9.88 -14.30
CA ARG A 433 21.64 -11.34 -14.49
C ARG A 433 20.53 -11.80 -15.44
N GLY A 434 19.67 -10.89 -15.86
CA GLY A 434 18.66 -11.18 -16.88
C GLY A 434 19.33 -11.49 -18.22
N HIS A 435 18.58 -12.11 -19.12
CA HIS A 435 19.05 -12.18 -20.50
C HIS A 435 18.91 -10.79 -21.15
N PRO A 436 19.99 -10.22 -21.71
CA PRO A 436 19.90 -8.96 -22.43
C PRO A 436 19.01 -9.14 -23.65
N LYS A 437 18.18 -8.13 -23.94
CA LYS A 437 17.27 -8.15 -25.10
C LYS A 437 18.01 -7.80 -26.39
N GLU A 438 19.01 -8.61 -26.73
CA GLU A 438 19.74 -8.51 -27.99
C GLU A 438 18.84 -8.89 -29.17
N PHE A 439 18.98 -8.15 -30.27
CA PHE A 439 18.25 -8.42 -31.51
C PHE A 439 18.81 -9.68 -32.19
N ARG A 440 18.20 -10.84 -31.89
CA ARG A 440 18.50 -12.11 -32.57
C ARG A 440 17.93 -12.10 -33.99
N ALA A 441 18.82 -12.17 -35.00
CA ALA A 441 18.42 -12.45 -36.37
C ALA A 441 17.79 -13.87 -36.50
N MET A 442 16.72 -13.96 -37.29
CA MET A 442 15.99 -15.22 -37.53
C MET A 442 16.86 -16.25 -38.26
N LYS A 443 16.85 -17.50 -37.80
CA LYS A 443 17.64 -18.61 -38.36
C LYS A 443 16.75 -19.64 -39.07
N VAL A 444 17.37 -20.55 -39.82
CA VAL A 444 16.64 -21.63 -40.54
C VAL A 444 15.89 -22.58 -39.59
N GLU A 445 16.41 -22.78 -38.36
CA GLU A 445 15.71 -23.49 -37.27
C GLU A 445 14.37 -22.84 -36.89
N ASP A 446 14.25 -21.52 -37.01
CA ASP A 446 13.04 -20.75 -36.69
C ASP A 446 11.95 -20.87 -37.76
N LEU A 447 12.14 -21.73 -38.77
CA LEU A 447 11.13 -22.09 -39.77
C LEU A 447 10.62 -23.53 -39.60
N ILE A 448 11.11 -24.29 -38.61
CA ILE A 448 10.91 -25.75 -38.56
C ILE A 448 9.44 -26.20 -38.45
N GLN A 449 8.51 -25.39 -37.91
CA GLN A 449 7.09 -25.74 -37.95
C GLN A 449 6.52 -25.75 -39.37
N ILE A 450 6.94 -24.84 -40.26
CA ILE A 450 6.52 -24.81 -41.67
C ILE A 450 6.93 -26.12 -42.36
N TRP A 451 8.12 -26.63 -42.02
CA TRP A 451 8.62 -27.93 -42.49
C TRP A 451 7.90 -29.13 -41.82
N ARG A 452 7.51 -29.04 -40.54
CA ARG A 452 6.73 -30.09 -39.83
C ARG A 452 5.27 -30.17 -40.28
N PHE A 453 4.65 -29.07 -40.70
CA PHE A 453 3.27 -29.06 -41.21
C PHE A 453 3.12 -29.94 -42.46
N ARG A 454 4.20 -30.06 -43.25
CA ARG A 454 4.34 -30.98 -44.39
C ARG A 454 4.39 -32.48 -43.99
N HIS A 455 4.52 -32.78 -42.70
CA HIS A 455 4.86 -34.11 -42.17
C HIS A 455 3.85 -34.66 -41.15
N GLN A 456 3.00 -33.80 -40.56
CA GLN A 456 2.00 -34.18 -39.55
C GLN A 456 0.59 -34.46 -40.10
N SER A 457 0.35 -34.27 -41.41
CA SER A 457 -0.91 -34.61 -42.09
C SER A 457 -1.15 -36.14 -42.27
N VAL A 458 -0.52 -36.98 -41.44
CA VAL A 458 -0.38 -38.44 -41.65
C VAL A 458 -0.91 -39.28 -40.49
N SER A 459 -0.97 -38.80 -39.23
CA SER A 459 -1.44 -39.62 -38.10
C SER A 459 -1.87 -38.83 -36.86
N CYS A 460 -3.10 -39.08 -36.37
CA CYS A 460 -3.55 -38.81 -34.98
C CYS A 460 -4.94 -39.43 -34.72
N SER A 461 -5.15 -40.16 -33.61
CA SER A 461 -6.50 -40.58 -33.11
C SER A 461 -6.51 -41.11 -31.65
N CYS A 462 -6.95 -40.25 -30.72
CA CYS A 462 -7.74 -40.49 -29.47
C CYS A 462 -7.28 -41.38 -28.26
N PRO A 463 -7.87 -41.21 -27.03
CA PRO A 463 -7.24 -41.54 -25.71
C PRO A 463 -8.19 -42.16 -24.62
N SER A 464 -7.95 -41.90 -23.30
CA SER A 464 -8.84 -42.04 -22.06
C SER A 464 -8.61 -43.29 -21.15
N THR A 465 -8.91 -43.45 -19.82
CA THR A 465 -9.32 -42.64 -18.61
C THR A 465 -9.30 -43.53 -17.30
N VAL A 466 -9.86 -43.09 -16.14
CA VAL A 466 -10.33 -43.87 -14.91
C VAL A 466 -9.29 -44.16 -13.76
N VAL A 467 -9.60 -44.27 -12.43
CA VAL A 467 -10.36 -43.44 -11.42
C VAL A 467 -10.30 -44.02 -9.95
N MET A 468 -10.03 -43.17 -8.92
CA MET A 468 -10.37 -43.22 -7.43
C MET A 468 -9.94 -44.46 -6.55
N ASP A 469 -10.04 -44.57 -5.19
CA ASP A 469 -10.85 -43.88 -4.13
C ASP A 469 -10.32 -43.95 -2.62
N CYS A 470 -11.10 -43.34 -1.69
CA CYS A 470 -11.00 -42.88 -0.25
C CYS A 470 -11.13 -43.91 0.97
N PRO A 471 -11.47 -43.58 2.28
CA PRO A 471 -11.01 -42.56 3.34
C PRO A 471 -11.10 -42.96 4.90
N LYS A 472 -10.95 -41.96 5.85
CA LYS A 472 -11.47 -41.77 7.29
C LYS A 472 -10.71 -42.40 8.52
N TRP A 473 -10.85 -42.10 9.86
CA TRP A 473 -11.50 -41.15 10.87
C TRP A 473 -10.96 -41.51 12.34
N ILE A 474 -11.19 -41.01 13.61
CA ILE A 474 -11.84 -39.94 14.51
C ILE A 474 -11.31 -40.19 16.02
N LEU A 475 -11.36 -39.51 17.22
CA LEU A 475 -11.82 -38.29 18.02
C LEU A 475 -10.81 -38.13 19.26
N GLY A 476 -10.92 -37.42 20.43
CA GLY A 476 -11.79 -36.40 21.14
C GLY A 476 -11.63 -36.37 22.73
N GLY A 477 -11.76 -35.24 23.48
CA GLY A 477 -11.66 -35.16 25.01
C GLY A 477 -11.87 -33.77 25.73
N LEU A 478 -12.04 -33.67 27.09
CA LEU A 478 -12.51 -32.46 27.88
C LEU A 478 -12.24 -32.41 29.46
N CYS A 479 -12.55 -31.26 30.15
CA CYS A 479 -12.90 -30.98 31.62
C CYS A 479 -11.83 -30.63 32.73
N LEU A 480 -12.07 -30.00 33.94
CA LEU A 480 -12.94 -28.86 34.47
C LEU A 480 -12.74 -28.45 36.02
N ILE A 481 -12.74 -27.14 36.42
CA ILE A 481 -12.90 -26.41 37.77
C ILE A 481 -11.93 -26.73 38.99
N SER A 482 -11.83 -26.18 40.25
CA SER A 482 -12.53 -25.27 41.28
C SER A 482 -11.50 -24.71 42.37
N LEU A 483 -11.68 -23.91 43.48
CA LEU A 483 -12.71 -23.03 44.15
C LEU A 483 -12.07 -22.01 45.21
N VAL A 484 -12.75 -21.49 46.29
CA VAL A 484 -12.48 -20.19 47.05
C VAL A 484 -12.76 -20.15 48.60
N SER A 485 -12.25 -19.14 49.38
CA SER A 485 -12.68 -18.68 50.76
C SER A 485 -12.23 -17.21 51.12
N GLY A 486 -12.68 -16.59 52.26
CA GLY A 486 -12.33 -15.23 52.79
C GLY A 486 -13.09 -14.87 54.13
N ALA A 487 -13.26 -13.64 54.68
CA ALA A 487 -12.65 -12.29 54.51
C ALA A 487 -13.07 -11.22 55.60
N THR A 488 -12.14 -10.41 56.13
CA THR A 488 -12.20 -9.17 56.99
C THR A 488 -12.13 -7.80 56.22
N VAL A 489 -11.68 -6.66 56.82
CA VAL A 489 -11.34 -5.38 56.12
C VAL A 489 -9.97 -5.44 55.44
N ILE A 490 -8.97 -6.02 56.11
CA ILE A 490 -7.66 -6.26 55.50
C ILE A 490 -7.81 -7.31 54.39
N GLU A 491 -8.69 -8.30 54.54
CA GLU A 491 -9.15 -9.14 53.41
C GLU A 491 -10.30 -8.51 52.59
N LEU A 492 -10.82 -7.32 52.87
CA LEU A 492 -11.65 -6.57 51.91
C LEU A 492 -10.70 -5.96 50.88
N LEU A 493 -9.61 -5.37 51.36
CA LEU A 493 -8.46 -4.98 50.53
C LEU A 493 -7.77 -6.20 49.92
N GLY A 494 -7.66 -7.32 50.63
CA GLY A 494 -7.12 -8.59 50.13
C GLY A 494 -7.98 -9.25 49.06
N THR A 495 -9.30 -9.36 49.28
CA THR A 495 -10.24 -9.83 48.24
C THR A 495 -10.33 -8.83 47.10
N MET A 496 -10.29 -7.51 47.32
CA MET A 496 -10.15 -6.54 46.22
C MET A 496 -8.83 -6.72 45.46
N LYS A 497 -7.73 -7.10 46.14
CA LYS A 497 -6.43 -7.40 45.51
C LYS A 497 -6.50 -8.68 44.67
N LEU A 498 -7.33 -9.65 45.07
CA LEU A 498 -7.66 -10.86 44.30
C LEU A 498 -8.66 -10.61 43.15
N GLU A 499 -9.66 -9.74 43.35
CA GLU A 499 -10.69 -9.39 42.35
C GLU A 499 -10.18 -8.44 41.25
N SER A 500 -9.34 -7.47 41.62
CA SER A 500 -9.05 -6.28 40.79
C SER A 500 -7.57 -5.87 40.71
N GLU A 501 -6.69 -6.57 41.44
CA GLU A 501 -5.22 -6.44 41.39
C GLU A 501 -4.67 -5.00 41.45
N PHE A 502 -5.03 -4.24 42.49
CA PHE A 502 -4.40 -2.94 42.74
C PHE A 502 -2.95 -3.08 43.25
N GLU A 503 -2.09 -2.11 42.93
CA GLU A 503 -0.66 -2.10 43.26
C GLU A 503 -0.29 -1.05 44.31
N TYR A 504 -1.13 -0.03 44.51
CA TYR A 504 -0.88 1.08 45.41
C TYR A 504 -2.12 1.40 46.26
N VAL A 505 -1.89 1.86 47.49
CA VAL A 505 -2.94 2.43 48.35
C VAL A 505 -2.62 3.89 48.65
N LEU A 506 -3.57 4.79 48.42
CA LEU A 506 -3.46 6.21 48.75
C LEU A 506 -4.30 6.52 50.00
N LEU A 507 -3.66 6.72 51.15
CA LEU A 507 -4.30 7.29 52.35
C LEU A 507 -4.41 8.81 52.18
N MET A 508 -5.62 9.36 52.30
CA MET A 508 -5.86 10.80 52.36
C MET A 508 -6.60 11.21 53.63
N LYS A 509 -6.06 12.19 54.35
CA LYS A 509 -6.69 12.76 55.56
C LYS A 509 -6.53 14.27 55.63
N ASN A 510 -7.50 14.92 56.28
CA ASN A 510 -7.48 16.35 56.55
C ASN A 510 -6.43 16.67 57.64
N ARG A 511 -5.64 17.74 57.49
CA ARG A 511 -4.54 18.10 58.41
C ARG A 511 -4.95 18.22 59.88
N ASN A 512 -6.18 18.63 60.17
CA ASN A 512 -6.67 18.80 61.54
C ASN A 512 -7.17 17.49 62.19
N PHE A 513 -7.09 16.36 61.49
CA PHE A 513 -7.65 15.08 61.95
C PHE A 513 -6.71 14.34 62.91
N SER A 514 -7.04 14.37 64.20
CA SER A 514 -6.45 13.53 65.25
C SER A 514 -7.35 12.33 65.53
N LEU A 515 -6.81 11.12 65.37
CA LEU A 515 -7.53 9.86 65.57
C LEU A 515 -7.67 9.48 67.06
N PRO A 516 -8.85 9.01 67.52
CA PRO A 516 -8.98 8.30 68.78
C PRO A 516 -8.30 6.91 68.74
N ASP A 517 -7.67 6.50 69.84
CA ASP A 517 -6.70 5.38 69.93
C ASP A 517 -7.27 3.94 69.76
N GLN A 518 -8.49 3.74 69.24
CA GLN A 518 -9.20 2.44 69.41
C GLN A 518 -9.85 1.75 68.20
N VAL A 519 -9.86 2.32 67.00
CA VAL A 519 -10.46 1.63 65.82
C VAL A 519 -9.55 1.66 64.58
N TRP A 520 -9.33 2.83 63.95
CA TRP A 520 -8.53 2.93 62.72
C TRP A 520 -7.33 3.88 62.86
N ASN A 521 -6.34 3.50 63.68
CA ASN A 521 -5.14 4.32 63.84
C ASN A 521 -4.32 4.33 62.53
N GLY A 522 -4.41 5.41 61.74
CA GLY A 522 -3.79 5.55 60.43
C GLY A 522 -2.25 5.47 60.38
N THR A 523 -1.54 5.35 61.51
CA THR A 523 -0.13 4.93 61.52
C THR A 523 0.07 3.43 61.75
N SER A 524 -0.85 2.73 62.43
CA SER A 524 -0.86 1.26 62.40
C SER A 524 -1.44 0.78 61.07
N LEU A 525 -2.64 1.23 60.69
CA LEU A 525 -3.36 0.75 59.49
C LEU A 525 -2.51 0.84 58.22
N ALA A 526 -1.68 1.88 58.08
CA ALA A 526 -0.72 1.99 56.97
C ALA A 526 0.31 0.85 56.96
N LYS A 527 0.85 0.49 58.14
CA LYS A 527 1.75 -0.64 58.34
C LYS A 527 1.01 -1.98 58.19
N ASP A 528 -0.16 -2.11 58.79
CA ASP A 528 -0.98 -3.32 58.75
C ASP A 528 -1.38 -3.67 57.29
N ILE A 529 -1.67 -2.66 56.45
CA ILE A 529 -1.88 -2.83 55.00
C ILE A 529 -0.59 -3.21 54.26
N MET A 530 0.57 -2.65 54.63
CA MET A 530 1.85 -3.02 54.01
C MET A 530 2.29 -4.43 54.36
N ASP A 531 2.04 -4.89 55.59
CA ASP A 531 2.42 -6.20 56.09
C ASP A 531 1.50 -7.32 55.54
N GLU A 532 0.18 -7.12 55.57
CA GLU A 532 -0.82 -8.14 55.20
C GLU A 532 -1.20 -8.10 53.71
N VAL A 533 -1.40 -6.91 53.12
CA VAL A 533 -1.83 -6.74 51.71
C VAL A 533 -0.64 -6.58 50.76
N GLN A 534 0.57 -6.38 51.29
CA GLN A 534 1.84 -6.35 50.54
C GLN A 534 1.91 -5.30 49.42
N VAL A 535 1.29 -4.13 49.65
CA VAL A 535 1.23 -3.01 48.70
C VAL A 535 1.80 -1.71 49.29
N PRO A 536 2.58 -0.92 48.53
CA PRO A 536 3.05 0.39 48.96
C PRO A 536 1.91 1.38 49.26
N VAL A 537 2.07 2.11 50.37
CA VAL A 537 1.07 3.05 50.88
C VAL A 537 1.57 4.50 50.77
N LEU A 538 0.87 5.32 50.00
CA LEU A 538 1.09 6.76 49.82
C LEU A 538 0.26 7.53 50.86
N GLN A 539 0.81 8.56 51.50
CA GLN A 539 0.07 9.40 52.45
C GLN A 539 0.05 10.87 52.01
N PHE A 540 -1.13 11.38 51.62
CA PHE A 540 -1.33 12.78 51.21
C PHE A 540 -2.36 13.51 52.09
N ASN A 541 -2.37 14.85 52.01
CA ASN A 541 -3.31 15.73 52.70
C ASN A 541 -3.91 16.76 51.72
N GLU A 542 -4.79 17.63 52.21
CA GLU A 542 -5.54 18.61 51.41
C GLU A 542 -4.69 19.69 50.72
N ASN A 543 -3.39 19.82 51.04
CA ASN A 543 -2.47 20.76 50.41
C ASN A 543 -1.62 20.12 49.28
N VAL A 544 -1.68 18.80 49.10
CA VAL A 544 -0.94 18.11 48.04
C VAL A 544 -1.77 18.08 46.76
N SER A 545 -1.28 18.73 45.70
CA SER A 545 -1.87 18.67 44.35
C SER A 545 -0.90 18.01 43.37
N TYR A 546 -0.58 16.74 43.60
CA TYR A 546 0.35 15.97 42.76
C TYR A 546 -0.39 15.09 41.74
N PHE A 547 -0.05 15.21 40.46
CA PHE A 547 -0.73 14.54 39.36
C PHE A 547 -0.20 13.10 39.15
N LEU A 548 -0.79 12.13 39.85
CA LEU A 548 -0.28 10.75 39.95
C LEU A 548 -0.24 9.97 38.62
N HIS A 549 -1.12 10.27 37.66
CA HIS A 549 -1.20 9.54 36.37
C HIS A 549 0.11 9.58 35.54
N ASN A 550 0.99 10.55 35.80
CA ASN A 550 2.30 10.64 35.14
C ASN A 550 3.38 9.73 35.77
N SER A 551 3.16 9.19 36.97
CA SER A 551 4.17 8.46 37.75
C SER A 551 3.71 7.07 38.20
N ILE A 552 2.41 6.87 38.40
CA ILE A 552 1.79 5.65 38.93
C ILE A 552 0.63 5.25 38.01
N ASN A 553 0.37 3.94 37.91
CA ASN A 553 -0.70 3.39 37.08
C ASN A 553 -2.09 3.55 37.74
N ARG A 554 -3.15 3.18 37.01
CA ARG A 554 -4.54 3.25 37.50
C ARG A 554 -4.90 2.17 38.53
N ARG A 555 -3.97 1.27 38.88
CA ARG A 555 -4.13 0.19 39.87
C ARG A 555 -3.97 0.74 41.29
N LEU A 556 -4.83 1.70 41.62
CA LEU A 556 -4.79 2.48 42.85
C LEU A 556 -6.12 2.35 43.60
N VAL A 557 -6.05 2.10 44.92
CA VAL A 557 -7.19 2.24 45.83
C VAL A 557 -6.94 3.42 46.74
N THR A 558 -7.90 4.34 46.85
CA THR A 558 -7.80 5.51 47.73
C THR A 558 -8.63 5.30 48.99
N LEU A 559 -8.02 5.46 50.16
CA LEU A 559 -8.65 5.41 51.48
C LEU A 559 -8.72 6.85 52.05
N GLY A 560 -9.90 7.46 51.99
CA GLY A 560 -10.14 8.83 52.45
C GLY A 560 -10.79 8.85 53.84
N PHE A 561 -10.16 9.50 54.82
CA PHE A 561 -10.73 9.65 56.17
C PHE A 561 -11.58 10.91 56.30
N MET A 562 -12.77 10.78 56.89
CA MET A 562 -13.62 11.89 57.31
C MET A 562 -13.97 11.76 58.79
N SER A 563 -13.85 12.85 59.54
CA SER A 563 -14.09 12.89 60.99
C SER A 563 -15.55 12.79 61.38
N ASP A 564 -16.45 13.19 60.48
CA ASP A 564 -17.81 13.58 60.82
C ASP A 564 -18.65 13.74 59.53
N ALA A 565 -19.97 13.84 59.68
CA ALA A 565 -20.91 13.93 58.57
C ALA A 565 -21.09 15.37 57.99
N ASN A 566 -20.12 16.27 58.14
CA ASN A 566 -20.16 17.61 57.55
C ASN A 566 -19.36 17.69 56.23
N LEU A 567 -20.06 17.68 55.09
CA LEU A 567 -19.41 17.67 53.76
C LEU A 567 -18.62 18.95 53.45
N ASP A 568 -18.99 20.10 54.03
CA ASP A 568 -18.32 21.37 53.77
C ASP A 568 -16.90 21.45 54.37
N GLU A 569 -16.66 20.81 55.52
CA GLU A 569 -15.34 20.77 56.17
C GLU A 569 -14.34 19.88 55.40
N HIS A 570 -14.84 18.85 54.71
CA HIS A 570 -14.04 17.95 53.87
C HIS A 570 -13.99 18.34 52.39
N ARG A 571 -14.58 19.50 52.02
CA ARG A 571 -14.64 20.01 50.63
C ARG A 571 -13.26 20.30 50.02
N SER A 572 -12.28 20.65 50.86
CA SER A 572 -10.86 20.79 50.49
C SER A 572 -10.25 19.44 50.10
N LEU A 573 -10.40 18.43 50.96
CA LEU A 573 -9.93 17.06 50.77
C LEU A 573 -10.49 16.45 49.48
N LEU A 574 -11.80 16.57 49.26
CA LEU A 574 -12.48 16.14 48.03
C LEU A 574 -12.07 16.91 46.75
N THR A 575 -11.34 18.01 46.89
CA THR A 575 -10.84 18.80 45.74
C THR A 575 -9.36 18.50 45.46
N ALA A 576 -8.54 18.32 46.51
CA ALA A 576 -7.20 17.75 46.38
C ALA A 576 -7.25 16.34 45.77
N LEU A 577 -8.14 15.47 46.27
CA LEU A 577 -8.37 14.10 45.79
C LEU A 577 -8.58 14.04 44.26
N VAL A 578 -9.39 14.94 43.72
CA VAL A 578 -9.75 14.94 42.29
C VAL A 578 -8.66 15.57 41.41
N ALA A 579 -7.86 16.49 41.97
CA ALA A 579 -6.64 16.96 41.31
C ALA A 579 -5.56 15.87 41.27
N ILE A 580 -5.46 15.06 42.32
CA ILE A 580 -4.55 13.90 42.43
C ILE A 580 -4.96 12.78 41.45
N LEU A 581 -6.25 12.41 41.44
CA LEU A 581 -6.83 11.36 40.60
C LEU A 581 -7.23 11.83 39.18
N ARG A 582 -6.71 12.96 38.69
CA ARG A 582 -6.93 13.41 37.30
C ARG A 582 -6.52 12.30 36.31
N HIS A 583 -7.35 12.05 35.30
CA HIS A 583 -7.25 10.92 34.36
C HIS A 583 -7.22 9.50 35.00
N MET A 584 -7.61 9.37 36.28
CA MET A 584 -7.72 8.11 37.02
C MET A 584 -9.05 7.96 37.77
N THR A 585 -10.08 8.75 37.47
CA THR A 585 -11.31 8.84 38.29
C THR A 585 -12.22 7.59 38.26
N THR A 586 -11.80 6.52 37.58
CA THR A 586 -12.35 5.15 37.68
C THR A 586 -11.67 4.29 38.76
N SER A 587 -10.57 4.75 39.37
CA SER A 587 -9.92 4.09 40.51
C SER A 587 -10.88 3.93 41.70
N GLY A 588 -10.72 2.86 42.47
CA GLY A 588 -11.51 2.64 43.69
C GLY A 588 -11.22 3.70 44.75
N VAL A 589 -12.27 4.30 45.30
CA VAL A 589 -12.22 5.22 46.44
C VAL A 589 -13.09 4.66 47.56
N ILE A 590 -12.55 4.55 48.77
CA ILE A 590 -13.27 4.13 49.98
C ILE A 590 -13.17 5.29 50.98
N PHE A 591 -14.31 5.80 51.43
CA PHE A 591 -14.35 6.76 52.53
C PHE A 591 -14.58 6.04 53.86
N LEU A 592 -13.69 6.26 54.82
CA LEU A 592 -13.74 5.75 56.18
C LEU A 592 -14.26 6.86 57.09
N ILE A 593 -15.43 6.68 57.70
CA ILE A 593 -16.18 7.77 58.36
C ILE A 593 -16.47 7.43 59.82
N GLN A 594 -16.05 8.32 60.73
CA GLN A 594 -16.22 8.17 62.19
C GLN A 594 -17.57 8.71 62.68
N SER A 595 -18.66 8.21 62.10
CA SER A 595 -20.03 8.61 62.42
C SER A 595 -21.00 7.45 62.13
N GLU A 596 -22.26 7.57 62.59
CA GLU A 596 -23.34 6.67 62.18
C GLU A 596 -23.82 6.98 60.74
N ALA A 597 -24.40 5.98 60.07
CA ALA A 597 -24.86 6.10 58.68
C ALA A 597 -26.07 7.04 58.54
N SER A 598 -25.92 8.09 57.73
CA SER A 598 -26.97 9.06 57.42
C SER A 598 -27.28 9.12 55.91
N THR A 599 -28.55 8.91 55.54
CA THR A 599 -29.00 8.85 54.14
C THR A 599 -28.80 10.17 53.40
N ASP A 600 -29.05 11.29 54.06
CA ASP A 600 -28.98 12.62 53.45
C ASP A 600 -27.53 13.02 53.16
N PHE A 601 -26.63 12.71 54.10
CA PHE A 601 -25.18 12.89 53.93
C PHE A 601 -24.62 11.98 52.82
N LEU A 602 -24.98 10.70 52.80
CA LEU A 602 -24.58 9.77 51.74
C LEU A 602 -25.04 10.27 50.36
N TYR A 603 -26.28 10.74 50.25
CA TYR A 603 -26.82 11.31 49.01
C TYR A 603 -26.01 12.53 48.54
N GLU A 604 -25.68 13.46 49.44
CA GLU A 604 -24.92 14.65 49.07
C GLU A 604 -23.46 14.32 48.70
N LEU A 605 -22.80 13.44 49.47
CA LEU A 605 -21.44 12.96 49.20
C LEU A 605 -21.35 12.29 47.83
N PHE A 606 -22.21 11.29 47.54
CA PHE A 606 -22.19 10.59 46.24
C PHE A 606 -22.56 11.52 45.07
N ARG A 607 -23.49 12.47 45.27
CA ARG A 607 -23.81 13.50 44.27
C ARG A 607 -22.63 14.43 43.97
N ASN A 608 -21.80 14.73 44.98
CA ASN A 608 -20.58 15.53 44.83
C ASN A 608 -19.48 14.73 44.12
N CYS A 609 -19.27 13.46 44.52
CA CYS A 609 -18.36 12.52 43.86
C CYS A 609 -18.67 12.33 42.36
N TRP A 610 -19.95 12.14 42.00
CA TRP A 610 -20.35 12.03 40.59
C TRP A 610 -20.08 13.32 39.79
N ARG A 611 -20.39 14.50 40.34
CA ARG A 611 -20.05 15.79 39.72
C ARG A 611 -18.55 15.92 39.48
N LYS A 612 -17.73 15.39 40.40
CA LYS A 612 -16.27 15.29 40.32
C LYS A 612 -15.76 14.08 39.49
N LYS A 613 -16.67 13.35 38.82
CA LYS A 613 -16.41 12.19 37.94
C LYS A 613 -15.78 10.96 38.63
N LEU A 614 -15.86 10.87 39.96
CA LEU A 614 -15.39 9.72 40.74
C LEU A 614 -16.44 8.59 40.67
N LEU A 615 -16.23 7.61 39.78
CA LEU A 615 -17.22 6.55 39.51
C LEU A 615 -17.31 5.53 40.65
N ASN A 616 -16.16 5.01 41.07
CA ASN A 616 -16.06 3.84 41.94
C ASN A 616 -15.83 4.30 43.38
N VAL A 617 -16.93 4.62 44.08
CA VAL A 617 -16.89 5.08 45.48
C VAL A 617 -17.64 4.11 46.39
N ILE A 618 -17.00 3.75 47.50
CA ILE A 618 -17.56 3.05 48.65
C ILE A 618 -17.45 3.95 49.88
N VAL A 619 -18.38 3.81 50.83
CA VAL A 619 -18.36 4.42 52.16
C VAL A 619 -18.50 3.32 53.19
N VAL A 620 -17.64 3.36 54.22
CA VAL A 620 -17.60 2.42 55.33
C VAL A 620 -17.66 3.23 56.63
N PHE A 621 -18.62 2.88 57.49
CA PHE A 621 -18.82 3.49 58.80
C PHE A 621 -18.20 2.62 59.90
N GLN A 622 -18.14 3.16 61.12
CA GLN A 622 -17.40 2.58 62.25
C GLN A 622 -17.91 1.17 62.68
N ASP A 623 -19.13 0.80 62.30
CA ASP A 623 -19.82 -0.45 62.64
C ASP A 623 -19.47 -1.65 61.73
N PHE A 624 -18.71 -1.46 60.64
CA PHE A 624 -18.41 -2.47 59.62
C PHE A 624 -17.90 -3.81 60.18
N GLU A 625 -17.08 -3.82 61.23
CA GLU A 625 -16.55 -5.06 61.84
C GLU A 625 -17.64 -5.91 62.52
N THR A 626 -18.84 -5.36 62.72
CA THR A 626 -20.00 -6.03 63.33
C THR A 626 -21.17 -6.23 62.36
N THR A 627 -21.30 -5.37 61.36
CA THR A 627 -22.40 -5.40 60.37
C THR A 627 -22.00 -5.97 59.01
N SER A 628 -20.70 -5.93 58.68
CA SER A 628 -20.16 -6.11 57.34
C SER A 628 -20.79 -5.19 56.27
N THR A 629 -21.48 -4.09 56.65
CA THR A 629 -22.22 -3.25 55.69
C THR A 629 -21.34 -2.16 55.06
N PHE A 630 -21.31 -2.11 53.73
CA PHE A 630 -20.70 -1.02 52.98
C PHE A 630 -21.73 -0.37 52.05
N TYR A 631 -21.59 0.94 51.86
CA TYR A 631 -22.47 1.74 51.03
C TYR A 631 -21.75 2.15 49.74
N SER A 632 -22.42 2.11 48.60
CA SER A 632 -21.91 2.58 47.32
C SER A 632 -23.02 3.30 46.55
N TYR A 633 -22.78 3.69 45.30
CA TYR A 633 -23.79 4.34 44.47
C TYR A 633 -23.69 3.93 43.00
N SER A 634 -24.84 3.91 42.32
CA SER A 634 -24.93 3.94 40.86
C SER A 634 -25.46 5.30 40.42
N HIS A 635 -25.01 5.80 39.28
CA HIS A 635 -25.63 6.97 38.64
C HIS A 635 -26.57 6.60 37.48
N PHE A 636 -26.66 5.30 37.13
CA PHE A 636 -27.30 4.87 35.89
C PHE A 636 -28.63 4.13 36.18
N PRO A 637 -29.78 4.59 35.63
CA PRO A 637 -29.97 5.80 34.81
C PRO A 637 -30.12 7.09 35.65
N ILE A 638 -30.28 6.97 36.96
CA ILE A 638 -30.35 8.06 37.94
C ILE A 638 -29.52 7.69 39.18
N LEU A 639 -29.19 8.69 40.01
CA LEU A 639 -28.46 8.47 41.28
C LEU A 639 -29.27 7.59 42.25
N GLN A 640 -28.74 6.40 42.54
CA GLN A 640 -29.25 5.44 43.51
C GLN A 640 -28.14 5.06 44.49
N ILE A 641 -28.48 4.95 45.78
CA ILE A 641 -27.59 4.47 46.84
C ILE A 641 -27.75 2.95 46.95
N GLU A 642 -26.63 2.25 47.07
CA GLU A 642 -26.57 0.80 47.23
C GLU A 642 -26.05 0.47 48.62
N GLU A 643 -26.86 -0.21 49.43
CA GLU A 643 -26.44 -0.82 50.70
C GLU A 643 -26.10 -2.29 50.42
N ARG A 644 -24.95 -2.77 50.89
CA ARG A 644 -24.46 -4.13 50.65
C ARG A 644 -23.84 -4.73 51.91
N ILE A 645 -24.14 -6.00 52.18
CA ILE A 645 -23.48 -6.80 53.22
C ILE A 645 -22.30 -7.54 52.57
N TYR A 646 -21.14 -7.51 53.21
CA TYR A 646 -19.95 -8.24 52.78
C TYR A 646 -19.93 -9.66 53.37
N GLU A 647 -20.23 -10.66 52.54
CA GLU A 647 -20.20 -12.08 52.93
C GLU A 647 -19.23 -12.87 52.04
N PRO A 648 -18.18 -13.52 52.60
CA PRO A 648 -17.08 -14.05 51.78
C PRO A 648 -17.41 -15.38 51.07
N SER A 649 -18.33 -16.15 51.64
CA SER A 649 -18.68 -17.51 51.22
C SER A 649 -19.71 -17.58 50.08
N LEU A 650 -20.31 -16.43 49.73
CA LEU A 650 -21.46 -16.32 48.82
C LEU A 650 -21.22 -15.35 47.64
N GLN A 651 -19.96 -14.98 47.38
CA GLN A 651 -19.58 -13.97 46.39
C GLN A 651 -19.99 -14.35 44.95
N THR A 652 -21.03 -13.69 44.46
CA THR A 652 -21.50 -13.72 43.07
C THR A 652 -21.45 -12.35 42.39
N LEU A 653 -21.07 -11.31 43.14
CA LEU A 653 -20.98 -9.91 42.71
C LEU A 653 -19.70 -9.28 43.29
N PRO A 654 -18.85 -8.64 42.47
CA PRO A 654 -17.61 -8.04 42.95
C PRO A 654 -17.86 -6.74 43.74
N ILE A 655 -16.86 -6.38 44.56
CA ILE A 655 -16.89 -5.25 45.50
C ILE A 655 -17.02 -3.93 44.74
N PHE A 656 -16.20 -3.73 43.71
CA PHE A 656 -16.38 -2.69 42.69
C PHE A 656 -16.97 -3.30 41.41
N PRO A 657 -18.27 -3.17 41.15
CA PRO A 657 -18.88 -3.68 39.91
C PRO A 657 -18.45 -2.88 38.69
N ASP A 658 -18.46 -3.51 37.51
CA ASP A 658 -18.36 -2.79 36.22
C ASP A 658 -19.67 -2.00 35.98
N ARG A 659 -19.71 -0.80 36.55
CA ARG A 659 -20.83 0.17 36.42
C ARG A 659 -20.98 0.72 35.00
N LEU A 660 -20.04 0.44 34.10
CA LEU A 660 -20.05 0.92 32.72
C LEU A 660 -20.52 -0.15 31.72
N ARG A 661 -20.65 -1.42 32.15
CA ARG A 661 -21.16 -2.53 31.33
C ARG A 661 -22.58 -2.33 30.80
N ASN A 662 -23.43 -1.64 31.56
CA ASN A 662 -24.81 -1.32 31.19
C ASN A 662 -25.20 0.00 31.85
N LEU A 663 -25.62 0.98 31.05
CA LEU A 663 -25.96 2.33 31.49
C LEU A 663 -27.49 2.50 31.66
N HIS A 664 -28.26 1.41 31.59
CA HIS A 664 -29.67 1.32 31.96
C HIS A 664 -30.61 2.37 31.31
N GLY A 665 -30.27 2.85 30.12
CA GLY A 665 -31.02 3.88 29.39
C GLY A 665 -30.66 5.33 29.75
N TYR A 666 -29.54 5.56 30.44
CA TYR A 666 -29.01 6.88 30.79
C TYR A 666 -28.98 7.84 29.59
N GLU A 667 -29.41 9.08 29.81
CA GLU A 667 -29.42 10.13 28.78
C GLU A 667 -28.09 10.88 28.75
N MET A 668 -27.16 10.41 27.92
CA MET A 668 -25.83 11.00 27.79
C MET A 668 -25.88 12.27 26.91
N PRO A 669 -25.48 13.45 27.42
CA PRO A 669 -25.47 14.68 26.65
C PRO A 669 -24.29 14.70 25.67
N VAL A 670 -24.59 14.75 24.37
CA VAL A 670 -23.59 14.77 23.29
C VAL A 670 -23.81 15.92 22.31
N ILE A 671 -22.78 16.25 21.55
CA ILE A 671 -22.91 17.07 20.32
C ILE A 671 -22.50 16.23 19.10
N LEU A 672 -23.33 16.25 18.06
CA LEU A 672 -23.07 15.58 16.78
C LEU A 672 -22.35 16.55 15.83
N GLY A 673 -21.36 16.07 15.07
CA GLY A 673 -20.60 16.93 14.16
C GLY A 673 -19.74 16.19 13.13
N GLY A 674 -19.23 16.93 12.15
CA GLY A 674 -18.45 16.39 11.03
C GLY A 674 -19.26 16.23 9.74
N THR A 675 -18.77 15.40 8.82
CA THR A 675 -19.31 15.22 7.47
C THR A 675 -19.17 13.78 7.00
N ALA A 676 -19.85 13.41 5.91
CA ALA A 676 -19.62 12.15 5.19
C ALA A 676 -18.13 11.92 4.84
N PRO A 677 -17.58 10.69 4.94
CA PRO A 677 -18.23 9.42 5.31
C PRO A 677 -18.52 9.22 6.81
N ARG A 678 -18.09 10.13 7.69
CA ARG A 678 -18.14 9.90 9.15
C ARG A 678 -19.55 9.95 9.70
N MET A 679 -20.27 11.03 9.40
CA MET A 679 -21.66 11.23 9.76
C MET A 679 -22.48 11.39 8.48
N ILE A 680 -23.48 10.53 8.31
CA ILE A 680 -24.48 10.60 7.24
C ILE A 680 -25.84 10.70 7.93
N ALA A 681 -26.57 11.78 7.71
CA ALA A 681 -27.89 11.98 8.31
C ALA A 681 -28.96 12.14 7.24
N TYR A 682 -30.02 11.34 7.33
CA TYR A 682 -31.16 11.40 6.42
C TYR A 682 -32.44 11.02 7.14
N ARG A 683 -33.58 11.26 6.49
CA ARG A 683 -34.89 10.80 6.98
C ARG A 683 -35.26 9.50 6.29
N ASN A 684 -35.45 8.44 7.07
CA ASN A 684 -35.90 7.17 6.53
C ASN A 684 -37.37 7.25 6.05
N LYS A 685 -37.84 6.18 5.38
CA LYS A 685 -39.21 6.08 4.83
C LYS A 685 -40.35 6.18 5.85
N LYS A 686 -40.05 6.25 7.16
CA LYS A 686 -41.00 6.48 8.27
C LYS A 686 -40.93 7.91 8.83
N GLY A 687 -40.07 8.78 8.30
CA GLY A 687 -39.88 10.18 8.71
C GLY A 687 -38.84 10.42 9.81
N ASN A 688 -38.37 9.34 10.46
CA ASN A 688 -37.37 9.39 11.53
C ASN A 688 -35.99 9.71 10.94
N VAL A 689 -35.19 10.50 11.66
CA VAL A 689 -33.77 10.72 11.34
C VAL A 689 -32.99 9.44 11.67
N VAL A 690 -32.09 9.05 10.76
CA VAL A 690 -31.13 7.95 10.92
C VAL A 690 -29.72 8.53 10.76
N TYR A 691 -28.75 7.95 11.46
CA TYR A 691 -27.36 8.37 11.47
C TYR A 691 -26.45 7.19 11.09
N ASP A 692 -26.07 7.14 9.83
CA ASP A 692 -25.16 6.13 9.26
C ASP A 692 -23.77 6.75 8.99
N GLY A 693 -22.89 6.06 8.26
CA GLY A 693 -21.47 6.39 8.17
C GLY A 693 -20.68 5.90 9.41
N THR A 694 -19.34 5.94 9.36
CA THR A 694 -18.51 5.26 10.37
C THR A 694 -18.77 5.69 11.81
N VAL A 695 -19.00 6.99 12.04
CA VAL A 695 -19.31 7.55 13.36
C VAL A 695 -20.79 7.39 13.72
N GLY A 696 -21.70 7.38 12.73
CA GLY A 696 -23.12 7.02 12.94
C GLY A 696 -23.28 5.58 13.42
N HIS A 697 -22.55 4.64 12.79
CA HIS A 697 -22.47 3.25 13.20
C HIS A 697 -21.74 3.07 14.53
N PHE A 698 -20.65 3.81 14.80
CA PHE A 698 -20.01 3.84 16.12
C PHE A 698 -20.99 4.26 17.23
N MET A 699 -21.75 5.34 17.00
CA MET A 699 -22.80 5.81 17.91
C MET A 699 -23.89 4.75 18.12
N THR A 700 -24.33 4.10 17.05
CA THR A 700 -25.34 3.03 17.12
C THR A 700 -24.82 1.82 17.90
N ALA A 701 -23.59 1.37 17.64
CA ALA A 701 -22.93 0.29 18.35
C ALA A 701 -22.69 0.62 19.84
N PHE A 702 -22.29 1.85 20.18
CA PHE A 702 -22.12 2.29 21.56
C PHE A 702 -23.44 2.30 22.34
N GLN A 703 -24.50 2.85 21.74
CA GLN A 703 -25.85 2.85 22.33
C GLN A 703 -26.40 1.43 22.54
N GLN A 704 -26.17 0.51 21.59
CA GLN A 704 -26.59 -0.89 21.70
C GLN A 704 -25.78 -1.67 22.75
N LYS A 705 -24.44 -1.59 22.70
CA LYS A 705 -23.54 -2.34 23.58
C LYS A 705 -23.68 -1.93 25.05
N TYR A 706 -23.77 -0.62 25.31
CA TYR A 706 -23.79 -0.07 26.66
C TYR A 706 -25.18 0.33 27.14
N ASN A 707 -26.24 0.11 26.33
CA ASN A 707 -27.64 0.43 26.67
C ASN A 707 -27.78 1.87 27.18
N VAL A 708 -27.40 2.82 26.33
CA VAL A 708 -27.36 4.26 26.62
C VAL A 708 -28.11 5.02 25.52
N LYS A 709 -28.73 6.14 25.88
CA LYS A 709 -29.46 7.01 24.95
C LYS A 709 -28.69 8.32 24.80
N PHE A 710 -28.26 8.63 23.59
CA PHE A 710 -27.63 9.92 23.32
C PHE A 710 -28.70 11.01 23.16
N VAL A 711 -28.52 12.12 23.88
CA VAL A 711 -29.37 13.31 23.79
C VAL A 711 -28.53 14.52 23.40
N GLN A 712 -29.07 15.40 22.56
CA GLN A 712 -28.36 16.57 22.05
C GLN A 712 -28.92 17.85 22.67
N PRO A 713 -28.24 18.49 23.65
CA PRO A 713 -28.69 19.75 24.25
C PRO A 713 -28.61 20.92 23.26
N LEU A 714 -27.57 20.90 22.41
CA LEU A 714 -27.29 21.92 21.40
C LEU A 714 -27.93 21.52 20.06
N GLN A 715 -29.25 21.69 19.96
CA GLN A 715 -30.03 21.35 18.77
C GLN A 715 -29.79 22.34 17.62
N ALA A 716 -29.47 21.82 16.44
CA ALA A 716 -29.38 22.61 15.21
C ALA A 716 -30.78 22.97 14.68
N LYS A 717 -30.88 24.04 13.87
CA LYS A 717 -32.16 24.46 13.23
C LYS A 717 -32.74 23.41 12.29
N ASN A 718 -31.87 22.62 11.66
CA ASN A 718 -32.19 21.43 10.90
C ASN A 718 -31.41 20.26 11.51
N PRO A 719 -32.03 19.13 11.91
CA PRO A 719 -31.32 18.00 12.51
C PRO A 719 -30.39 17.23 11.54
N LEU A 720 -30.32 17.64 10.27
CA LEU A 720 -29.35 17.12 9.30
C LEU A 720 -28.10 18.03 9.16
N ASP A 721 -28.14 19.26 9.68
CA ASP A 721 -27.03 20.22 9.61
C ASP A 721 -26.05 19.99 10.77
N PHE A 722 -24.83 19.56 10.46
CA PHE A 722 -23.79 19.30 11.46
C PHE A 722 -22.80 20.45 11.65
N ALA A 723 -22.32 20.62 12.88
CA ALA A 723 -21.22 21.53 13.17
C ALA A 723 -19.86 20.94 12.69
N PRO A 724 -18.91 21.76 12.22
CA PRO A 724 -17.56 21.30 11.90
C PRO A 724 -16.86 20.73 13.14
N SER A 725 -16.19 19.57 13.05
CA SER A 725 -15.64 18.84 14.21
C SER A 725 -14.61 19.61 15.05
N MET A 726 -14.01 20.69 14.54
CA MET A 726 -13.13 21.55 15.34
C MET A 726 -13.92 22.47 16.30
N GLN A 727 -15.17 22.82 15.95
CA GLN A 727 -15.99 23.77 16.72
C GLN A 727 -16.73 23.07 17.87
N THR A 728 -17.00 21.77 17.75
CA THR A 728 -17.66 20.95 18.78
C THR A 728 -16.82 20.78 20.05
N VAL A 729 -15.48 20.85 19.96
CA VAL A 729 -14.54 20.78 21.09
C VAL A 729 -14.89 21.82 22.18
N GLY A 730 -15.33 23.02 21.78
CA GLY A 730 -15.71 24.08 22.71
C GLY A 730 -16.91 23.72 23.59
N ALA A 731 -17.87 22.95 23.08
CA ALA A 731 -19.04 22.51 23.85
C ALA A 731 -18.66 21.49 24.95
N VAL A 732 -17.66 20.64 24.67
CA VAL A 732 -17.12 19.67 25.62
C VAL A 732 -16.25 20.36 26.69
N ARG A 733 -15.43 21.35 26.29
CA ARG A 733 -14.59 22.13 27.22
C ARG A 733 -15.40 23.09 28.10
N ASN A 734 -16.60 23.47 27.69
CA ASN A 734 -17.56 24.24 28.48
C ASN A 734 -18.56 23.36 29.27
N GLU A 735 -18.27 22.06 29.46
CA GLU A 735 -19.10 21.07 30.20
C GLU A 735 -20.57 20.99 29.74
N THR A 736 -20.90 21.49 28.54
CA THR A 736 -22.28 21.52 28.02
C THR A 736 -22.70 20.16 27.49
N VAL A 737 -21.73 19.32 27.13
CA VAL A 737 -21.86 17.94 26.66
C VAL A 737 -20.68 17.12 27.18
N GLU A 738 -20.88 15.84 27.44
CA GLU A 738 -19.86 14.93 27.98
C GLU A 738 -18.88 14.46 26.89
N ILE A 739 -19.42 14.18 25.71
CA ILE A 739 -18.71 13.65 24.54
C ILE A 739 -19.15 14.42 23.29
N SER A 740 -18.21 14.72 22.39
CA SER A 740 -18.53 15.06 21.02
C SER A 740 -18.44 13.84 20.11
N ILE A 741 -19.57 13.48 19.51
CA ILE A 741 -19.69 12.50 18.45
C ILE A 741 -19.32 13.18 17.13
N SER A 742 -18.04 13.54 17.04
CA SER A 742 -17.37 14.10 15.86
C SER A 742 -15.88 13.85 15.97
N LEU A 743 -15.23 13.43 14.89
CA LEU A 743 -13.80 13.18 14.89
C LEU A 743 -13.03 14.44 14.50
N THR A 744 -12.02 14.79 15.30
CA THR A 744 -11.05 15.86 15.00
C THR A 744 -9.66 15.49 15.49
N PHE A 745 -8.64 16.22 15.04
CA PHE A 745 -7.27 16.04 15.51
C PHE A 745 -7.11 16.57 16.94
N PRO A 746 -6.31 15.92 17.80
CA PRO A 746 -6.08 16.40 19.16
C PRO A 746 -5.17 17.64 19.17
N THR A 747 -5.28 18.41 20.25
CA THR A 747 -4.28 19.41 20.63
C THR A 747 -2.96 18.75 21.04
N ILE A 748 -1.89 19.53 21.18
CA ILE A 748 -0.64 19.09 21.81
C ILE A 748 -0.47 19.89 23.12
N PRO A 749 -0.47 19.25 24.30
CA PRO A 749 -0.72 17.83 24.56
C PRO A 749 -2.18 17.38 24.28
N PRO A 750 -2.42 16.07 24.06
CA PRO A 750 -3.70 15.53 23.59
C PRO A 750 -4.73 15.26 24.70
N PHE A 751 -4.81 16.12 25.72
CA PHE A 751 -5.73 15.91 26.84
C PHE A 751 -7.20 16.10 26.44
N GLY A 752 -8.07 15.21 26.94
CA GLY A 752 -9.52 15.25 26.68
C GLY A 752 -9.91 14.85 25.25
N PHE A 753 -9.23 13.84 24.71
CA PHE A 753 -9.59 13.14 23.47
C PHE A 753 -9.56 11.63 23.72
N SER A 754 -10.35 10.86 22.97
CA SER A 754 -10.28 9.40 22.97
C SER A 754 -8.96 8.89 22.40
N TYR A 755 -8.72 7.58 22.54
CA TYR A 755 -7.81 6.86 21.65
C TYR A 755 -8.18 7.15 20.17
N PRO A 756 -7.21 7.23 19.24
CA PRO A 756 -7.51 7.51 17.83
C PRO A 756 -8.41 6.44 17.21
N TYR A 757 -9.57 6.85 16.71
CA TYR A 757 -10.49 5.98 15.97
C TYR A 757 -10.20 5.99 14.46
N GLU A 758 -9.57 7.06 13.96
CA GLU A 758 -9.22 7.23 12.57
C GLU A 758 -7.79 7.76 12.46
N GLN A 759 -7.04 7.27 11.47
CA GLN A 759 -5.78 7.87 11.01
C GLN A 759 -5.95 8.24 9.53
N MET A 760 -5.42 9.40 9.11
CA MET A 760 -5.53 9.83 7.71
C MET A 760 -4.29 10.60 7.23
N ASN A 761 -4.10 10.59 5.91
CA ASN A 761 -3.24 11.55 5.24
C ASN A 761 -4.11 12.68 4.67
N TRP A 762 -3.55 13.88 4.58
CA TRP A 762 -4.25 15.08 4.15
C TRP A 762 -3.50 15.74 2.99
N CYS A 763 -4.15 15.78 1.83
CA CYS A 763 -3.51 15.87 0.53
C CYS A 763 -4.28 16.77 -0.44
N VAL A 764 -3.68 17.07 -1.59
CA VAL A 764 -4.35 17.74 -2.71
C VAL A 764 -5.01 16.71 -3.64
N MET A 765 -6.28 16.93 -3.92
CA MET A 765 -7.01 16.37 -5.06
C MET A 765 -6.84 17.31 -6.25
N LEU A 766 -6.28 16.81 -7.37
CA LEU A 766 -6.01 17.58 -8.58
C LEU A 766 -6.89 17.08 -9.73
N PRO A 767 -7.32 17.94 -10.67
CA PRO A 767 -8.01 17.48 -11.87
C PRO A 767 -7.10 16.56 -12.70
N VAL A 768 -7.71 15.60 -13.40
CA VAL A 768 -7.03 14.73 -14.38
C VAL A 768 -6.59 15.56 -15.59
N GLU A 769 -5.47 15.18 -16.21
CA GLU A 769 -4.87 15.90 -17.32
C GLU A 769 -5.88 16.13 -18.45
N ALA A 770 -5.92 17.38 -18.96
CA ALA A 770 -6.75 17.72 -20.10
C ALA A 770 -6.31 16.94 -21.35
N ASP A 771 -7.26 16.69 -22.25
CA ASP A 771 -6.95 16.19 -23.58
C ASP A 771 -6.26 17.31 -24.38
N VAL A 772 -5.27 16.96 -25.20
CA VAL A 772 -4.65 17.89 -26.17
C VAL A 772 -5.74 18.35 -27.16
N PRO A 773 -5.82 19.64 -27.53
CA PRO A 773 -6.86 20.12 -28.45
C PRO A 773 -6.65 19.57 -29.88
N PRO A 774 -7.72 19.25 -30.64
CA PRO A 774 -7.62 18.60 -31.94
C PRO A 774 -6.71 19.27 -32.97
N PHE A 775 -6.65 20.60 -33.00
CA PHE A 775 -5.81 21.34 -33.95
C PHE A 775 -4.31 21.07 -33.75
N GLU A 776 -3.87 20.67 -32.55
CA GLU A 776 -2.49 20.31 -32.28
C GLU A 776 -2.11 18.93 -32.83
N TYR A 777 -3.06 17.99 -33.00
CA TYR A 777 -2.76 16.59 -33.39
C TYR A 777 -1.87 16.53 -34.64
N TYR A 778 -2.20 17.35 -35.65
CA TYR A 778 -1.46 17.45 -36.90
C TYR A 778 0.02 17.81 -36.74
N THR A 779 0.38 18.52 -35.67
CA THR A 779 1.76 18.89 -35.34
C THR A 779 2.40 17.91 -34.36
N ARG A 780 1.63 17.34 -33.43
CA ARG A 780 2.09 16.38 -32.41
C ARG A 780 2.53 15.03 -32.99
N VAL A 781 1.98 14.62 -34.14
CA VAL A 781 2.36 13.36 -34.81
C VAL A 781 3.82 13.37 -35.32
N PHE A 782 4.36 14.53 -35.67
CA PHE A 782 5.76 14.67 -36.09
C PHE A 782 6.63 15.19 -34.95
N GLU A 783 7.34 14.28 -34.28
CA GLU A 783 8.49 14.67 -33.48
C GLU A 783 9.54 15.37 -34.37
N LEU A 784 10.11 16.47 -33.88
CA LEU A 784 10.99 17.36 -34.66
C LEU A 784 12.16 16.61 -35.32
N ALA A 785 12.75 15.63 -34.61
CA ALA A 785 13.83 14.81 -35.13
C ALA A 785 13.40 13.97 -36.36
N ALA A 786 12.20 13.36 -36.32
CA ALA A 786 11.69 12.54 -37.40
C ALA A 786 11.25 13.36 -38.63
N PHE A 787 10.74 14.58 -38.41
CA PHE A 787 10.49 15.53 -39.50
C PHE A 787 11.80 15.93 -40.21
N LEU A 788 12.85 16.28 -39.45
CA LEU A 788 14.15 16.63 -40.02
C LEU A 788 14.80 15.45 -40.77
N LEU A 789 14.64 14.22 -40.27
CA LEU A 789 15.12 13.00 -40.92
C LEU A 789 14.40 12.73 -42.25
N THR A 790 13.06 12.82 -42.27
CA THR A 790 12.28 12.61 -43.51
C THR A 790 12.51 13.71 -44.55
N LEU A 791 12.75 14.96 -44.15
CA LEU A 791 13.21 16.02 -45.05
C LEU A 791 14.59 15.69 -45.64
N GLY A 792 15.53 15.21 -44.81
CA GLY A 792 16.87 14.82 -45.24
C GLY A 792 16.89 13.68 -46.27
N THR A 793 16.11 12.61 -46.06
CA THR A 793 16.02 11.50 -47.03
C THR A 793 15.37 11.92 -48.35
N LEU A 794 14.37 12.80 -48.31
CA LEU A 794 13.70 13.34 -49.51
C LEU A 794 14.67 14.18 -50.36
N VAL A 795 15.52 15.00 -49.75
CA VAL A 795 16.60 15.73 -50.44
C VAL A 795 17.60 14.75 -51.07
N MET A 796 18.03 13.71 -50.35
CA MET A 796 18.97 12.71 -50.87
C MET A 796 18.42 11.96 -52.10
N ILE A 797 17.14 11.55 -52.07
CA ILE A 797 16.49 10.88 -53.21
C ILE A 797 16.27 11.85 -54.38
N SER A 798 16.00 13.14 -54.10
CA SER A 798 15.91 14.19 -55.14
C SER A 798 17.26 14.39 -55.84
N CYS A 799 18.35 14.50 -55.09
CA CYS A 799 19.72 14.53 -55.62
C CYS A 799 20.05 13.29 -56.47
N LEU A 800 19.68 12.10 -56.01
CA LEU A 800 19.89 10.84 -56.72
C LEU A 800 19.14 10.81 -58.06
N LEU A 801 17.84 11.13 -58.04
CA LEU A 801 16.97 11.13 -59.23
C LEU A 801 17.42 12.17 -60.26
N ALA A 802 17.68 13.42 -59.84
CA ALA A 802 18.16 14.48 -60.71
C ALA A 802 19.54 14.16 -61.33
N SER A 803 20.46 13.58 -60.54
CA SER A 803 21.75 13.12 -61.05
C SER A 803 21.60 12.02 -62.08
N THR A 804 20.76 11.01 -61.79
CA THR A 804 20.52 9.88 -62.69
C THR A 804 19.84 10.30 -64.00
N LEU A 805 18.85 11.19 -63.94
CA LEU A 805 18.17 11.72 -65.12
C LEU A 805 19.15 12.52 -66.00
N ARG A 806 19.98 13.40 -65.40
CA ARG A 806 21.03 14.13 -66.12
C ARG A 806 22.04 13.21 -66.79
N LEU A 807 22.48 12.14 -66.11
CA LEU A 807 23.41 11.15 -66.66
C LEU A 807 22.84 10.37 -67.86
N HIS A 808 21.51 10.21 -67.94
CA HIS A 808 20.82 9.59 -69.07
C HIS A 808 20.35 10.60 -70.14
N GLY A 809 20.83 11.85 -70.10
CA GLY A 809 20.56 12.87 -71.13
C GLY A 809 19.23 13.61 -70.99
N TYR A 810 18.50 13.44 -69.88
CA TYR A 810 17.32 14.24 -69.59
C TYR A 810 17.70 15.60 -69.00
N ALA A 811 17.00 16.66 -69.37
CA ALA A 811 17.23 18.00 -68.85
C ALA A 811 16.67 18.13 -67.43
N THR A 812 17.52 18.57 -66.48
CA THR A 812 17.16 18.76 -65.07
C THR A 812 17.57 20.13 -64.55
N ASN A 813 16.70 20.79 -63.81
CA ASN A 813 16.94 22.10 -63.19
C ASN A 813 17.72 21.97 -61.88
N ILE A 814 18.43 23.03 -61.48
CA ILE A 814 19.22 23.04 -60.22
C ILE A 814 18.33 22.84 -58.98
N SER A 815 17.08 23.33 -59.02
CA SER A 815 16.09 23.13 -57.95
C SER A 815 15.67 21.67 -57.74
N GLU A 816 15.72 20.83 -58.78
CA GLU A 816 15.27 19.43 -58.72
C GLU A 816 16.25 18.53 -57.96
N PHE A 817 17.50 18.95 -57.78
CA PHE A 817 18.44 18.28 -56.88
C PHE A 817 18.03 18.46 -55.42
N LEU A 818 17.55 19.66 -55.05
CA LEU A 818 17.09 19.96 -53.68
C LEU A 818 15.71 19.35 -53.40
N LEU A 819 14.77 19.48 -54.34
CA LEU A 819 13.42 18.95 -54.21
C LEU A 819 12.85 18.61 -55.59
N HIS A 820 12.84 17.33 -55.94
CA HIS A 820 12.29 16.87 -57.21
C HIS A 820 10.76 16.74 -57.11
N ASP A 821 10.03 17.22 -58.11
CA ASP A 821 8.54 17.21 -58.15
C ASP A 821 7.97 15.80 -57.91
N SER A 822 8.50 14.78 -58.59
CA SER A 822 8.14 13.37 -58.38
C SER A 822 8.39 12.86 -56.96
N CYS A 823 9.47 13.28 -56.29
CA CYS A 823 9.76 12.89 -54.90
C CYS A 823 8.75 13.51 -53.94
N LEU A 824 8.46 14.81 -54.10
CA LEU A 824 7.46 15.54 -53.33
C LEU A 824 6.06 14.90 -53.49
N ARG A 825 5.64 14.63 -54.73
CA ARG A 825 4.36 13.97 -55.01
C ARG A 825 4.30 12.56 -54.44
N GLY A 826 5.36 11.77 -54.59
CA GLY A 826 5.43 10.42 -54.05
C GLY A 826 5.28 10.38 -52.54
N VAL A 827 6.01 11.23 -51.80
CA VAL A 827 5.87 11.34 -50.34
C VAL A 827 4.48 11.86 -49.91
N LEU A 828 3.85 12.69 -50.75
CA LEU A 828 2.44 13.09 -50.59
C LEU A 828 1.42 12.03 -51.12
N GLY A 829 1.84 10.84 -51.54
CA GLY A 829 0.94 9.82 -52.10
C GLY A 829 0.19 10.25 -53.38
N GLN A 830 0.64 11.32 -54.05
CA GLN A 830 0.06 11.87 -55.26
C GLN A 830 0.65 11.19 -56.51
N SER A 831 -0.15 11.09 -57.57
CA SER A 831 0.33 10.55 -58.84
C SER A 831 1.37 11.47 -59.49
N PHE A 832 2.50 10.86 -59.88
CA PHE A 832 3.55 11.46 -60.68
C PHE A 832 3.74 10.67 -61.99
N VAL A 833 4.27 11.32 -63.01
CA VAL A 833 4.37 10.74 -64.37
C VAL A 833 5.78 10.23 -64.61
N GLU A 834 5.90 8.97 -65.05
CA GLU A 834 7.17 8.40 -65.49
C GLU A 834 7.64 9.06 -66.79
N VAL A 835 8.95 9.38 -66.87
CA VAL A 835 9.53 9.98 -68.08
C VAL A 835 9.47 9.00 -69.26
N PHE A 836 9.15 9.50 -70.45
CA PHE A 836 8.98 8.69 -71.65
C PHE A 836 10.26 7.92 -72.00
N ARG A 837 10.17 6.57 -71.97
CA ARG A 837 11.31 5.63 -72.11
C ARG A 837 12.36 5.75 -70.98
N ALA A 838 11.94 5.92 -69.74
CA ALA A 838 12.86 5.90 -68.59
C ALA A 838 13.64 4.57 -68.50
N PRO A 839 14.96 4.62 -68.21
CA PRO A 839 15.79 3.42 -68.02
C PRO A 839 15.40 2.68 -66.73
N THR A 840 15.77 1.40 -66.64
CA THR A 840 15.44 0.52 -65.51
C THR A 840 15.84 1.08 -64.14
N LEU A 841 16.99 1.77 -64.05
CA LEU A 841 17.46 2.37 -62.80
C LEU A 841 16.57 3.55 -62.36
N VAL A 842 16.12 4.40 -63.28
CA VAL A 842 15.15 5.48 -62.98
C VAL A 842 13.79 4.90 -62.59
N ARG A 843 13.36 3.80 -63.23
CA ARG A 843 12.14 3.07 -62.83
C ARG A 843 12.26 2.46 -61.42
N GLY A 844 13.46 2.05 -61.01
CA GLY A 844 13.77 1.64 -59.64
C GLY A 844 13.57 2.79 -58.65
N ILE A 845 14.18 3.95 -58.90
CA ILE A 845 14.04 5.15 -58.03
C ILE A 845 12.56 5.58 -57.93
N TYR A 846 11.79 5.54 -59.03
CA TYR A 846 10.35 5.82 -58.98
C TYR A 846 9.55 4.81 -58.15
N LEU A 847 9.97 3.53 -58.11
CA LEU A 847 9.35 2.52 -57.26
C LEU A 847 9.73 2.72 -55.77
N GLU A 848 10.97 3.08 -55.48
CA GLU A 848 11.43 3.45 -54.13
C GLU A 848 10.66 4.67 -53.59
N ILE A 849 10.49 5.71 -54.41
CA ILE A 849 9.67 6.90 -54.09
C ILE A 849 8.22 6.51 -53.78
N CYS A 850 7.65 5.57 -54.53
CA CYS A 850 6.29 5.06 -54.29
C CYS A 850 6.18 4.29 -52.96
N VAL A 851 7.12 3.38 -52.68
CA VAL A 851 7.17 2.60 -51.43
C VAL A 851 7.39 3.52 -50.23
N LEU A 852 8.30 4.49 -50.32
CA LEU A 852 8.54 5.48 -49.26
C LEU A 852 7.30 6.33 -48.97
N GLY A 853 6.58 6.75 -50.03
CA GLY A 853 5.32 7.46 -49.90
C GLY A 853 4.23 6.67 -49.19
N ILE A 854 4.08 5.38 -49.53
CA ILE A 854 3.16 4.46 -48.86
C ILE A 854 3.53 4.32 -47.37
N LEU A 855 4.82 4.12 -47.05
CA LEU A 855 5.29 3.94 -45.68
C LEU A 855 5.09 5.20 -44.82
N ILE A 856 5.46 6.38 -45.32
CA ILE A 856 5.27 7.66 -44.60
C ILE A 856 3.77 7.95 -44.40
N THR A 857 2.95 7.73 -45.43
CA THR A 857 1.50 7.94 -45.35
C THR A 857 0.84 6.97 -44.35
N ALA A 858 1.25 5.69 -44.34
CA ALA A 858 0.74 4.69 -43.40
C ALA A 858 1.19 4.97 -41.94
N TRP A 859 2.43 5.44 -41.75
CA TRP A 859 2.94 5.83 -40.45
C TRP A 859 2.19 7.06 -39.90
N TYR A 860 2.05 8.13 -40.70
CA TYR A 860 1.29 9.32 -40.29
C TYR A 860 -0.17 8.99 -39.97
N ASN A 861 -0.83 8.23 -40.84
CA ASN A 861 -2.25 7.89 -40.65
C ASN A 861 -2.50 6.97 -39.46
N SER A 862 -1.56 6.09 -39.07
CA SER A 862 -1.76 5.23 -37.89
C SER A 862 -1.67 6.03 -36.59
N TYR A 863 -0.69 6.93 -36.45
CA TYR A 863 -0.58 7.84 -35.30
C TYR A 863 -1.72 8.86 -35.25
N PHE A 864 -2.09 9.47 -36.39
CA PHE A 864 -3.21 10.40 -36.46
C PHE A 864 -4.55 9.73 -36.13
N SER A 865 -4.80 8.52 -36.65
CA SER A 865 -5.97 7.71 -36.30
C SER A 865 -6.01 7.39 -34.80
N SER A 866 -4.86 7.04 -34.20
CA SER A 866 -4.72 6.84 -32.76
C SER A 866 -5.07 8.09 -31.95
N TYR A 867 -4.69 9.29 -32.39
CA TYR A 867 -5.02 10.54 -31.70
C TYR A 867 -6.48 10.99 -31.89
N VAL A 868 -7.08 10.70 -33.05
CA VAL A 868 -8.51 10.98 -33.31
C VAL A 868 -9.41 10.02 -32.52
N THR A 869 -9.04 8.74 -32.39
CA THR A 869 -9.77 7.76 -31.59
C THR A 869 -9.54 7.94 -30.09
N SER A 870 -8.28 8.16 -29.68
CA SER A 870 -7.89 8.42 -28.29
C SER A 870 -6.99 9.66 -28.21
N ALA A 871 -7.61 10.80 -27.88
CA ALA A 871 -6.89 12.06 -27.71
C ALA A 871 -5.71 11.91 -26.73
N PRO A 872 -4.48 12.30 -27.10
CA PRO A 872 -3.34 12.27 -26.19
C PRO A 872 -3.55 13.27 -25.05
N LYS A 873 -2.97 12.97 -23.88
CA LYS A 873 -3.05 13.82 -22.69
C LYS A 873 -1.99 14.92 -22.66
N GLN A 874 -2.31 16.01 -21.98
CA GLN A 874 -1.30 16.98 -21.52
C GLN A 874 -0.36 16.31 -20.50
N PRO A 875 0.88 16.83 -20.30
CA PRO A 875 1.81 16.27 -19.32
C PRO A 875 1.28 16.42 -17.89
N PRO A 876 1.50 15.41 -17.01
CA PRO A 876 0.99 15.43 -15.64
C PRO A 876 1.78 16.40 -14.75
N LEU A 877 1.10 17.00 -13.77
CA LEU A 877 1.73 17.80 -12.71
C LEU A 877 2.49 16.85 -11.76
N ARG A 878 3.76 17.16 -11.46
CA ARG A 878 4.69 16.32 -10.68
C ARG A 878 5.20 16.96 -9.40
N SER A 879 5.24 18.29 -9.33
CA SER A 879 5.71 19.05 -8.16
C SER A 879 4.73 20.15 -7.73
N TYR A 880 4.86 20.65 -6.50
CA TYR A 880 4.10 21.82 -6.04
C TYR A 880 4.45 23.09 -6.84
N ASP A 881 5.69 23.18 -7.34
CA ASP A 881 6.14 24.28 -8.21
C ASP A 881 5.45 24.21 -9.58
N ASP A 882 5.14 23.02 -10.09
CA ASP A 882 4.36 22.83 -11.33
C ASP A 882 2.92 23.34 -11.15
N ILE A 883 2.29 23.04 -9.99
CA ILE A 883 0.94 23.53 -9.69
C ILE A 883 0.94 25.06 -9.63
N LEU A 884 1.91 25.65 -8.92
CA LEU A 884 2.10 27.10 -8.84
C LEU A 884 2.29 27.73 -10.23
N ALA A 885 3.09 27.13 -11.11
CA ALA A 885 3.31 27.59 -12.48
C ALA A 885 2.06 27.43 -13.38
N SER A 886 1.27 26.38 -13.17
CA SER A 886 0.04 26.10 -13.94
C SER A 886 -1.09 27.11 -13.74
N LYS A 887 -0.98 27.98 -12.72
CA LYS A 887 -2.02 28.91 -12.23
C LYS A 887 -3.25 28.25 -11.62
N LEU A 888 -3.31 26.92 -11.56
CA LEU A 888 -4.36 26.17 -10.84
C LEU A 888 -4.41 26.61 -9.37
N LYS A 889 -5.62 26.79 -8.85
CA LYS A 889 -5.85 27.18 -7.45
C LYS A 889 -6.36 25.99 -6.65
N VAL A 890 -5.85 25.79 -5.44
CA VAL A 890 -6.31 24.74 -4.52
C VAL A 890 -7.23 25.34 -3.46
N VAL A 891 -8.49 24.92 -3.42
CA VAL A 891 -9.45 25.38 -2.41
C VAL A 891 -9.14 24.73 -1.06
N ALA A 892 -9.01 25.56 -0.02
CA ALA A 892 -8.79 25.14 1.36
C ALA A 892 -9.74 25.89 2.30
N TRP A 893 -10.25 25.22 3.33
CA TRP A 893 -11.05 25.89 4.36
C TRP A 893 -10.15 26.74 5.28
N LYS A 894 -10.65 27.86 5.80
CA LYS A 894 -9.81 28.83 6.52
C LYS A 894 -9.08 28.31 7.77
N PRO A 895 -9.71 27.57 8.71
CA PRO A 895 -9.00 26.96 9.86
C PRO A 895 -8.01 25.87 9.42
N GLU A 896 -8.39 25.08 8.42
CA GLU A 896 -7.51 24.09 7.78
C GLU A 896 -6.22 24.74 7.22
N TYR A 897 -6.35 25.82 6.44
CA TYR A 897 -5.22 26.60 5.92
C TYR A 897 -4.37 27.22 7.05
N ALA A 898 -5.00 27.66 8.15
CA ALA A 898 -4.28 28.22 9.30
C ALA A 898 -3.41 27.17 10.02
N GLU A 899 -3.88 25.93 10.16
CA GLU A 899 -3.07 24.82 10.68
C GLU A 899 -1.90 24.47 9.74
N LEU A 900 -2.15 24.46 8.43
CA LEU A 900 -1.10 24.22 7.42
C LEU A 900 0.02 25.26 7.50
N VAL A 901 -0.31 26.55 7.44
CA VAL A 901 0.65 27.67 7.46
C VAL A 901 1.24 27.95 8.85
N GLY A 902 0.55 27.50 9.92
CA GLY A 902 1.03 27.53 11.30
C GLY A 902 2.09 26.47 11.58
N ARG A 903 1.89 25.24 11.10
CA ARG A 903 2.80 24.10 11.37
C ARG A 903 3.91 23.94 10.34
N LEU A 904 3.62 24.12 9.05
CA LEU A 904 4.57 23.88 7.95
C LEU A 904 5.06 25.19 7.33
N LEU A 905 6.02 25.83 8.01
CA LEU A 905 6.60 27.12 7.59
C LEU A 905 7.11 27.14 6.15
N GLU A 906 7.65 26.02 5.66
CA GLU A 906 8.20 25.86 4.31
C GLU A 906 7.14 26.05 3.22
N PHE A 907 5.87 25.74 3.49
CA PHE A 907 4.80 25.84 2.50
C PHE A 907 4.28 27.27 2.31
N ARG A 908 4.79 28.26 3.06
CA ARG A 908 4.44 29.67 2.88
C ARG A 908 4.80 30.22 1.50
N LYS A 909 5.80 29.68 0.81
CA LYS A 909 6.09 30.03 -0.60
C LYS A 909 4.93 29.70 -1.55
N TYR A 910 4.04 28.78 -1.16
CA TYR A 910 2.86 28.36 -1.93
C TYR A 910 1.57 29.06 -1.49
N GLU A 911 1.61 30.09 -0.64
CA GLU A 911 0.41 30.87 -0.25
C GLU A 911 -0.43 31.31 -1.46
N THR A 912 0.22 31.75 -2.54
CA THR A 912 -0.45 32.17 -3.79
C THR A 912 -1.06 31.02 -4.61
N MET A 913 -0.83 29.75 -4.24
CA MET A 913 -1.48 28.57 -4.84
C MET A 913 -2.89 28.34 -4.27
N PHE A 914 -3.18 28.81 -3.05
CA PHE A 914 -4.42 28.50 -2.35
C PHE A 914 -5.55 29.51 -2.64
N LEU A 915 -6.78 29.01 -2.57
CA LEU A 915 -8.01 29.79 -2.48
C LEU A 915 -8.66 29.49 -1.13
N VAL A 916 -8.50 30.41 -0.17
CA VAL A 916 -8.90 30.19 1.22
C VAL A 916 -10.36 30.62 1.43
N GLU A 917 -11.24 29.64 1.59
CA GLU A 917 -12.68 29.85 1.78
C GLU A 917 -13.02 29.87 3.29
N PRO A 918 -13.58 30.98 3.84
CA PRO A 918 -14.00 31.04 5.24
C PRO A 918 -15.26 30.21 5.55
N ASP A 919 -16.20 30.08 4.62
CA ASP A 919 -17.47 29.38 4.87
C ASP A 919 -17.32 27.87 4.61
N PHE A 920 -17.59 27.06 5.65
CA PHE A 920 -17.43 25.61 5.58
C PHE A 920 -18.41 24.96 4.60
N ASN A 921 -19.67 25.40 4.58
CA ASN A 921 -20.70 24.82 3.72
C ASN A 921 -20.43 25.17 2.25
N ARG A 922 -19.92 26.38 2.00
CA ARG A 922 -19.45 26.82 0.67
C ARG A 922 -18.22 26.03 0.20
N TYR A 923 -17.27 25.75 1.09
CA TYR A 923 -16.13 24.87 0.79
C TYR A 923 -16.56 23.44 0.45
N LEU A 924 -17.47 22.85 1.23
CA LEU A 924 -18.04 21.53 0.94
C LEU A 924 -18.73 21.53 -0.43
N ALA A 925 -19.61 22.49 -0.70
CA ALA A 925 -20.31 22.58 -1.99
C ALA A 925 -19.37 22.77 -3.18
N LEU A 926 -18.29 23.56 -3.06
CA LEU A 926 -17.27 23.70 -4.11
C LEU A 926 -16.53 22.39 -4.37
N ARG A 927 -16.16 21.64 -3.32
CA ARG A 927 -15.47 20.34 -3.44
C ARG A 927 -16.39 19.28 -4.05
N ASP A 928 -17.61 19.17 -3.53
CA ASP A 928 -18.52 18.06 -3.83
C ASP A 928 -19.29 18.25 -5.15
N THR A 929 -19.20 19.44 -5.78
CA THR A 929 -19.61 19.67 -7.17
C THR A 929 -18.55 19.26 -8.21
N LEU A 930 -17.34 18.87 -7.78
CA LEU A 930 -16.25 18.40 -8.65
C LEU A 930 -15.90 19.39 -9.80
N ASP A 931 -15.83 20.69 -9.50
CA ASP A 931 -15.43 21.71 -10.47
C ASP A 931 -13.92 21.65 -10.76
N THR A 932 -13.56 21.13 -11.94
CA THR A 932 -12.18 20.89 -12.40
C THR A 932 -11.36 22.16 -12.67
N ARG A 933 -11.93 23.35 -12.50
CA ARG A 933 -11.18 24.63 -12.51
C ARG A 933 -10.29 24.81 -11.28
N TYR A 934 -10.47 23.99 -10.25
CA TYR A 934 -9.73 24.04 -9.00
C TYR A 934 -9.18 22.66 -8.62
N GLY A 935 -8.10 22.65 -7.84
CA GLY A 935 -7.77 21.52 -6.96
C GLY A 935 -8.42 21.72 -5.59
N TYR A 936 -8.41 20.69 -4.75
CA TYR A 936 -9.06 20.73 -3.42
C TYR A 936 -8.20 20.07 -2.36
N MET A 937 -8.22 20.59 -1.14
CA MET A 937 -7.76 19.85 0.03
C MET A 937 -8.69 18.65 0.28
N ILE A 938 -8.12 17.46 0.53
CA ILE A 938 -8.89 16.23 0.79
C ILE A 938 -8.19 15.29 1.76
N THR A 939 -8.97 14.62 2.61
CA THR A 939 -8.48 13.52 3.45
C THR A 939 -8.54 12.19 2.70
N THR A 940 -7.66 11.24 3.01
CA THR A 940 -7.69 9.89 2.39
C THR A 940 -9.07 9.24 2.43
N ASN A 941 -9.80 9.39 3.54
CA ASN A 941 -11.09 8.71 3.73
C ASN A 941 -12.24 9.40 2.97
N ARG A 942 -12.17 10.72 2.68
CA ARG A 942 -13.09 11.35 1.71
C ARG A 942 -12.69 11.02 0.27
N TRP A 943 -11.40 10.84 -0.02
CA TRP A 943 -10.93 10.39 -1.33
C TRP A 943 -11.43 8.98 -1.70
N VAL A 944 -11.53 8.05 -0.74
CA VAL A 944 -12.14 6.72 -1.00
C VAL A 944 -13.54 6.86 -1.62
N LEU A 945 -14.43 7.66 -1.01
CA LEU A 945 -15.78 7.89 -1.56
C LEU A 945 -15.76 8.50 -2.97
N ILE A 946 -14.93 9.52 -3.20
CA ILE A 946 -14.86 10.18 -4.52
C ILE A 946 -14.27 9.21 -5.55
N ASN A 947 -13.32 8.35 -5.18
CA ASN A 947 -12.78 7.33 -6.07
C ASN A 947 -13.84 6.27 -6.44
N GLU A 948 -14.69 5.85 -5.49
CA GLU A 948 -15.84 4.97 -5.80
C GLU A 948 -16.88 5.67 -6.70
N GLN A 949 -17.25 6.92 -6.40
CA GLN A 949 -18.15 7.72 -7.23
C GLN A 949 -17.64 7.86 -8.68
N GLN A 950 -16.33 8.08 -8.86
CA GLN A 950 -15.70 8.21 -10.17
C GLN A 950 -15.67 6.91 -10.99
N LYS A 951 -15.89 5.73 -10.40
CA LYS A 951 -16.05 4.47 -11.18
C LYS A 951 -17.33 4.45 -12.03
N VAL A 952 -18.30 5.30 -11.70
CA VAL A 952 -19.55 5.48 -12.46
C VAL A 952 -19.34 6.38 -13.69
N PHE A 953 -18.26 7.16 -13.72
CA PHE A 953 -18.04 8.17 -14.76
C PHE A 953 -17.39 7.57 -16.01
N SER A 954 -17.73 8.09 -17.19
CA SER A 954 -17.05 7.74 -18.46
C SER A 954 -15.54 8.02 -18.42
N ARG A 955 -15.09 8.94 -17.56
CA ARG A 955 -13.69 9.16 -17.19
C ARG A 955 -13.59 9.79 -15.79
N PRO A 956 -12.53 9.52 -15.02
CA PRO A 956 -12.25 10.28 -13.80
C PRO A 956 -12.03 11.76 -14.13
N LEU A 957 -12.54 12.63 -13.27
CA LEU A 957 -12.36 14.08 -13.30
C LEU A 957 -11.16 14.51 -12.44
N PHE A 958 -10.87 13.77 -11.37
CA PHE A 958 -9.84 14.07 -10.38
C PHE A 958 -8.97 12.84 -10.05
N GLN A 959 -7.76 13.13 -9.58
CA GLN A 959 -6.77 12.20 -9.07
C GLN A 959 -6.18 12.72 -7.75
N LYS A 960 -5.80 11.80 -6.86
CA LYS A 960 -5.00 12.10 -5.66
C LYS A 960 -3.73 11.26 -5.71
N ARG A 961 -2.57 11.91 -5.56
CA ARG A 961 -1.27 11.24 -5.36
C ARG A 961 -0.87 11.30 -3.90
N ASP A 962 0.06 10.47 -3.46
CA ASP A 962 0.60 10.50 -2.10
C ASP A 962 1.76 11.51 -1.96
N ASP A 963 2.45 11.82 -3.06
CA ASP A 963 3.45 12.89 -3.14
C ASP A 963 2.87 14.29 -2.82
N PHE A 964 1.56 14.46 -3.01
CA PHE A 964 0.81 15.70 -2.77
C PHE A 964 0.10 15.71 -1.40
N CYS A 965 0.62 14.98 -0.40
CA CYS A 965 0.16 15.04 0.99
C CYS A 965 1.04 15.97 1.84
N PHE A 966 0.41 16.90 2.57
CA PHE A 966 1.10 17.84 3.47
C PHE A 966 1.37 17.22 4.84
N PHE A 967 0.43 16.39 5.29
CA PHE A 967 0.47 15.72 6.59
C PHE A 967 0.06 14.25 6.39
N ASN A 968 0.81 13.35 7.01
CA ASN A 968 0.56 11.91 6.97
C ASN A 968 0.30 11.39 8.40
N ASN A 969 -0.49 10.32 8.52
CA ASN A 969 -0.82 9.63 9.77
C ASN A 969 -1.37 10.56 10.87
N ILE A 970 -2.22 11.54 10.53
CA ILE A 970 -2.84 12.41 11.55
C ILE A 970 -3.83 11.57 12.37
N PRO A 971 -3.67 11.47 13.70
CA PRO A 971 -4.63 10.79 14.56
C PRO A 971 -5.88 11.65 14.75
N PHE A 972 -7.06 11.05 14.59
CA PHE A 972 -8.36 11.67 14.83
C PHE A 972 -9.12 10.88 15.90
N GLY A 973 -9.64 11.60 16.89
CA GLY A 973 -10.37 11.02 18.02
C GLY A 973 -11.60 11.85 18.39
N PHE A 974 -12.40 11.31 19.30
CA PHE A 974 -13.58 11.98 19.86
C PHE A 974 -13.15 12.95 20.97
N PRO A 975 -13.54 14.24 20.92
CA PRO A 975 -13.37 15.16 22.05
C PRO A 975 -14.22 14.71 23.25
N LEU A 976 -13.58 14.50 24.40
CA LEU A 976 -14.23 14.10 25.67
C LEU A 976 -13.86 15.09 26.78
N HIS A 977 -14.58 15.09 27.90
CA HIS A 977 -14.06 15.71 29.12
C HIS A 977 -12.78 14.98 29.61
N GLU A 978 -11.79 15.69 30.16
CA GLU A 978 -10.50 15.13 30.54
C GLU A 978 -10.59 14.00 31.57
N ASN A 979 -11.45 14.19 32.57
CA ASN A 979 -11.79 13.20 33.59
C ASN A 979 -13.11 12.47 33.25
N SER A 980 -13.45 12.26 31.97
CA SER A 980 -14.67 11.54 31.62
C SER A 980 -14.58 10.06 31.99
N VAL A 981 -15.56 9.56 32.75
CA VAL A 981 -15.69 8.13 33.08
C VAL A 981 -15.90 7.25 31.84
N PHE A 982 -16.34 7.84 30.73
CA PHE A 982 -16.64 7.15 29.48
C PHE A 982 -15.42 7.00 28.54
N MET A 983 -14.26 7.57 28.90
CA MET A 983 -13.00 7.43 28.17
C MET A 983 -12.66 5.97 27.86
N GLU A 984 -12.80 5.10 28.86
CA GLU A 984 -12.44 3.68 28.77
C GLU A 984 -13.46 2.84 27.96
N PRO A 985 -14.79 2.94 28.17
CA PRO A 985 -15.78 2.37 27.26
C PRO A 985 -15.62 2.79 25.79
N VAL A 986 -15.30 4.08 25.55
CA VAL A 986 -15.04 4.59 24.20
C VAL A 986 -13.78 3.92 23.62
N GLN A 987 -12.65 3.96 24.34
CA GLN A 987 -11.41 3.29 23.89
C GLN A 987 -11.62 1.79 23.63
N LYS A 988 -12.32 1.09 24.53
CA LYS A 988 -12.60 -0.34 24.41
C LYS A 988 -13.44 -0.67 23.17
N LEU A 989 -14.49 0.10 22.88
CA LEU A 989 -15.27 -0.08 21.65
C LEU A 989 -14.45 0.26 20.39
N ILE A 990 -13.60 1.29 20.43
CA ILE A 990 -12.72 1.63 19.29
C ILE A 990 -11.80 0.46 18.94
N MET A 991 -11.18 -0.18 19.93
CA MET A 991 -10.29 -1.33 19.72
C MET A 991 -11.05 -2.56 19.20
N GLU A 992 -12.16 -2.94 19.84
CA GLU A 992 -12.99 -4.08 19.39
C GLU A 992 -13.51 -3.90 17.95
N LEU A 993 -13.88 -2.68 17.54
CA LEU A 993 -14.35 -2.39 16.17
C LEU A 993 -13.23 -2.40 15.11
N ALA A 994 -11.97 -2.22 15.53
CA ALA A 994 -10.81 -2.37 14.68
C ALA A 994 -10.42 -3.86 14.55
N GLU A 995 -10.35 -4.59 15.67
CA GLU A 995 -10.03 -6.03 15.74
C GLU A 995 -11.04 -6.89 14.95
N THR A 996 -12.34 -6.56 15.04
CA THR A 996 -13.40 -7.25 14.28
C THR A 996 -13.51 -6.82 12.82
N GLY A 997 -12.75 -5.80 12.39
CA GLY A 997 -12.81 -5.24 11.03
C GLY A 997 -14.07 -4.44 10.71
N LEU A 998 -15.00 -4.27 11.66
CA LEU A 998 -16.26 -3.54 11.45
C LEU A 998 -16.05 -2.09 10.99
N TYR A 999 -15.01 -1.42 11.49
CA TYR A 999 -14.62 -0.09 11.01
C TYR A 999 -14.35 -0.07 9.49
N PHE A 1000 -13.59 -1.05 8.98
CA PHE A 1000 -13.27 -1.15 7.55
C PHE A 1000 -14.50 -1.52 6.73
N HIS A 1001 -15.39 -2.37 7.26
CA HIS A 1001 -16.67 -2.65 6.62
C HIS A 1001 -17.48 -1.36 6.41
N TRP A 1002 -17.65 -0.53 7.44
CA TRP A 1002 -18.38 0.73 7.36
C TRP A 1002 -17.72 1.78 6.44
N ILE A 1003 -16.39 1.81 6.35
CA ILE A 1003 -15.69 2.60 5.33
C ILE A 1003 -16.10 2.14 3.91
N THR A 1004 -16.24 0.84 3.66
CA THR A 1004 -16.63 0.32 2.34
C THR A 1004 -18.12 0.42 2.03
N THR A 1005 -19.02 0.33 3.01
CA THR A 1005 -20.47 0.51 2.81
C THR A 1005 -20.89 1.99 2.74
N GLY A 1006 -20.06 2.91 3.23
CA GLY A 1006 -20.34 4.34 3.26
C GLY A 1006 -20.65 4.99 1.91
N PHE A 1007 -20.24 4.40 0.78
CA PHE A 1007 -20.67 4.87 -0.55
C PHE A 1007 -22.15 4.53 -0.82
N SER A 1008 -22.56 3.27 -0.60
CA SER A 1008 -23.96 2.86 -0.72
C SER A 1008 -24.88 3.60 0.27
N GLU A 1009 -24.41 3.84 1.49
CA GLU A 1009 -25.16 4.60 2.51
C GLU A 1009 -25.44 6.05 2.06
N LEU A 1010 -24.52 6.68 1.30
CA LEU A 1010 -24.76 8.01 0.71
C LEU A 1010 -25.74 7.99 -0.45
N ILE A 1011 -25.83 6.89 -1.21
CA ILE A 1011 -26.87 6.70 -2.23
C ILE A 1011 -28.24 6.56 -1.55
N ASP A 1012 -28.36 5.70 -0.54
CA ASP A 1012 -29.60 5.45 0.19
C ASP A 1012 -30.08 6.67 1.01
N ALA A 1013 -29.16 7.49 1.50
CA ALA A 1013 -29.43 8.79 2.11
C ALA A 1013 -29.91 9.86 1.10
N GLY A 1014 -29.60 9.69 -0.19
CA GLY A 1014 -29.86 10.68 -1.24
C GLY A 1014 -28.80 11.79 -1.36
N GLU A 1015 -27.70 11.70 -0.62
CA GLU A 1015 -26.56 12.64 -0.64
C GLU A 1015 -25.62 12.41 -1.85
N MET A 1016 -25.65 11.21 -2.44
CA MET A 1016 -24.96 10.89 -3.70
C MET A 1016 -25.92 10.21 -4.69
N HIS A 1017 -25.59 10.31 -5.98
CA HIS A 1017 -26.37 9.71 -7.07
C HIS A 1017 -25.45 9.03 -8.09
N PHE A 1018 -25.95 7.98 -8.75
CA PHE A 1018 -25.30 7.34 -9.90
C PHE A 1018 -25.44 8.19 -11.18
N VAL A 1019 -24.79 9.35 -11.19
CA VAL A 1019 -24.78 10.30 -12.33
C VAL A 1019 -23.35 10.47 -12.82
N ASP A 1020 -23.12 10.29 -14.12
CA ASP A 1020 -21.85 10.63 -14.75
C ASP A 1020 -21.71 12.15 -14.84
N LEU A 1021 -20.83 12.72 -14.01
CA LEU A 1021 -20.49 14.15 -14.05
C LEU A 1021 -19.38 14.45 -15.07
N SER A 1022 -18.80 13.42 -15.70
CA SER A 1022 -17.81 13.62 -16.74
C SER A 1022 -18.47 13.97 -18.09
N PRO A 1023 -17.86 14.84 -18.91
CA PRO A 1023 -18.45 15.22 -20.19
C PRO A 1023 -18.50 14.01 -21.12
N HIS A 1024 -19.72 13.52 -21.41
CA HIS A 1024 -19.96 12.37 -22.28
C HIS A 1024 -19.26 12.53 -23.64
N ARG A 1025 -18.43 11.54 -23.97
CA ARG A 1025 -17.66 11.50 -25.21
C ARG A 1025 -18.47 10.85 -26.33
N GLU A 1026 -19.55 11.50 -26.73
CA GLU A 1026 -20.30 11.11 -27.94
C GLU A 1026 -19.39 11.16 -29.18
N PHE A 1027 -19.73 10.36 -30.20
CA PHE A 1027 -19.07 10.43 -31.51
C PHE A 1027 -19.41 11.75 -32.20
N ARG A 1028 -18.59 12.77 -31.98
CA ARG A 1028 -18.66 14.06 -32.68
C ARG A 1028 -17.81 13.99 -33.95
N ALA A 1029 -18.45 14.15 -35.10
CA ALA A 1029 -17.75 14.34 -36.37
C ALA A 1029 -16.89 15.62 -36.31
N MET A 1030 -15.66 15.53 -36.81
CA MET A 1030 -14.68 16.64 -36.84
C MET A 1030 -15.24 17.86 -37.56
N GLN A 1031 -15.02 19.04 -36.98
CA GLN A 1031 -15.55 20.32 -37.44
C GLN A 1031 -14.43 21.26 -37.90
N ILE A 1032 -14.78 22.32 -38.62
CA ILE A 1032 -13.80 23.29 -39.15
C ILE A 1032 -12.96 23.94 -38.04
N GLN A 1033 -13.54 24.12 -36.84
CA GLN A 1033 -12.84 24.60 -35.65
C GLN A 1033 -11.83 23.63 -35.04
N ASP A 1034 -11.86 22.34 -35.43
CA ASP A 1034 -10.85 21.36 -35.00
C ASP A 1034 -9.58 21.40 -35.90
N LEU A 1035 -9.60 22.19 -36.97
CA LEU A 1035 -8.49 22.37 -37.93
C LEU A 1035 -7.68 23.67 -37.70
N HIS A 1036 -8.15 24.57 -36.84
CA HIS A 1036 -7.55 25.89 -36.61
C HIS A 1036 -7.57 26.26 -35.12
N PRO A 1037 -6.53 26.94 -34.60
CA PRO A 1037 -6.56 27.46 -33.24
C PRO A 1037 -7.65 28.53 -33.06
N PRO A 1038 -8.21 28.69 -31.86
CA PRO A 1038 -9.22 29.72 -31.59
C PRO A 1038 -8.64 31.14 -31.78
N PRO A 1039 -9.45 32.12 -32.23
CA PRO A 1039 -8.96 33.44 -32.62
C PRO A 1039 -8.35 34.27 -31.49
N ASN A 1040 -8.60 33.89 -30.23
CA ASN A 1040 -8.09 34.60 -29.05
C ASN A 1040 -6.62 34.26 -28.72
N ASP A 1041 -6.14 33.07 -29.10
CA ASP A 1041 -4.76 32.62 -28.84
C ASP A 1041 -3.81 32.95 -30.00
N ALA A 1042 -4.35 33.43 -31.13
CA ALA A 1042 -3.62 33.72 -32.37
C ALA A 1042 -2.84 35.05 -32.31
N GLY A 1043 -1.97 35.21 -31.32
CA GLY A 1043 -1.06 36.35 -31.19
C GLY A 1043 -0.12 36.49 -32.40
N SER A 1044 -0.36 37.51 -33.23
CA SER A 1044 0.57 38.07 -34.23
C SER A 1044 0.86 37.31 -35.54
N LEU A 1045 -0.03 36.44 -36.04
CA LEU A 1045 -0.06 36.13 -37.49
C LEU A 1045 -1.14 36.94 -38.22
N GLY A 1046 -0.73 38.03 -38.84
CA GLY A 1046 -1.63 38.94 -39.56
C GLY A 1046 -2.22 38.37 -40.87
N PRO A 1047 -3.33 38.93 -41.37
CA PRO A 1047 -4.14 38.37 -42.46
C PRO A 1047 -3.53 38.45 -43.88
N GLY A 1048 -2.22 38.69 -44.02
CA GLY A 1048 -1.56 38.89 -45.32
C GLY A 1048 -1.46 37.64 -46.20
N THR A 1049 -1.44 36.44 -45.61
CA THR A 1049 -1.15 35.18 -46.31
C THR A 1049 -2.30 34.66 -47.17
N LEU A 1050 -3.53 35.15 -46.95
CA LEU A 1050 -4.77 34.58 -47.53
C LEU A 1050 -5.25 35.28 -48.82
N ILE A 1051 -4.58 36.36 -49.25
CA ILE A 1051 -5.02 37.19 -50.38
C ILE A 1051 -4.48 36.69 -51.75
N LEU A 1052 -3.48 35.81 -51.76
CA LEU A 1052 -2.79 35.38 -52.99
C LEU A 1052 -3.54 34.34 -53.84
N THR A 1053 -4.65 33.78 -53.36
CA THR A 1053 -5.45 32.77 -54.10
C THR A 1053 -6.53 33.36 -55.00
N ASP A 1054 -6.90 34.63 -54.80
CA ASP A 1054 -8.16 35.22 -55.30
C ASP A 1054 -8.16 35.63 -56.80
N LYS A 1055 -7.22 35.11 -57.60
CA LYS A 1055 -7.08 35.40 -59.04
C LYS A 1055 -7.06 34.19 -59.97
N CYS A 1056 -7.31 32.98 -59.46
CA CYS A 1056 -7.45 31.77 -60.30
C CYS A 1056 -8.88 31.23 -60.28
N ARG A 1057 -9.70 31.65 -61.26
CA ARG A 1057 -10.98 30.95 -61.53
C ARG A 1057 -10.69 29.54 -62.05
N LEU A 1058 -11.24 28.53 -61.38
CA LEU A 1058 -11.31 27.14 -61.83
C LEU A 1058 -12.79 26.70 -61.89
N PRO A 1059 -13.17 25.78 -62.81
CA PRO A 1059 -14.56 25.34 -62.99
C PRO A 1059 -15.01 24.33 -61.91
N ALA A 1060 -16.32 24.06 -61.87
CA ALA A 1060 -17.02 23.54 -60.68
C ALA A 1060 -16.81 22.05 -60.33
N ASP A 1061 -16.15 21.25 -61.19
CA ASP A 1061 -16.10 19.78 -61.06
C ASP A 1061 -14.94 19.25 -60.18
N ALA A 1062 -14.58 19.99 -59.12
CA ALA A 1062 -13.34 19.74 -58.34
C ALA A 1062 -13.55 19.36 -56.85
N HIS A 1063 -14.78 19.28 -56.37
CA HIS A 1063 -15.07 19.16 -54.93
C HIS A 1063 -14.53 17.88 -54.24
N ALA A 1064 -14.38 16.77 -54.97
CA ALA A 1064 -13.81 15.54 -54.42
C ALA A 1064 -12.28 15.62 -54.20
N ALA A 1065 -11.55 16.35 -55.06
CA ALA A 1065 -10.09 16.48 -54.96
C ALA A 1065 -9.67 17.42 -53.82
N ALA A 1066 -10.47 18.45 -53.54
CA ALA A 1066 -10.22 19.40 -52.45
C ALA A 1066 -10.17 18.73 -51.07
N LEU A 1067 -10.98 17.69 -50.84
CA LEU A 1067 -11.05 17.00 -49.54
C LEU A 1067 -9.78 16.19 -49.24
N MET A 1068 -9.16 15.58 -50.25
CA MET A 1068 -7.87 14.89 -50.12
C MET A 1068 -6.71 15.86 -49.86
N LEU A 1069 -6.74 17.06 -50.46
CA LEU A 1069 -5.74 18.10 -50.25
C LEU A 1069 -5.79 18.70 -48.82
N LEU A 1070 -6.97 18.80 -48.22
CA LEU A 1070 -7.13 19.31 -46.85
C LEU A 1070 -6.50 18.40 -45.78
N LEU A 1071 -6.51 17.07 -45.99
CA LEU A 1071 -5.84 16.11 -45.10
C LEU A 1071 -4.30 16.18 -45.16
N GLN A 1072 -3.73 16.81 -46.19
CA GLN A 1072 -2.28 16.97 -46.37
C GLN A 1072 -1.78 18.39 -46.05
N LEU A 1073 -2.69 19.32 -45.74
CA LEU A 1073 -2.40 20.74 -45.60
C LEU A 1073 -1.28 21.08 -44.60
N PRO A 1074 -1.10 20.39 -43.45
CA PRO A 1074 -0.01 20.71 -42.50
C PRO A 1074 1.39 20.42 -43.08
N LEU A 1075 1.57 19.25 -43.71
CA LEU A 1075 2.81 18.88 -44.38
C LEU A 1075 3.07 19.83 -45.55
N LEU A 1076 2.01 20.14 -46.32
CA LEU A 1076 2.06 21.08 -47.43
C LEU A 1076 2.44 22.49 -46.97
N LEU A 1077 1.93 22.99 -45.84
CA LEU A 1077 2.23 24.32 -45.29
C LEU A 1077 3.67 24.44 -44.78
N GLN A 1078 4.20 23.40 -44.11
CA GLN A 1078 5.59 23.40 -43.66
C GLN A 1078 6.56 23.30 -44.85
N LEU A 1079 6.28 22.44 -45.83
CA LEU A 1079 7.07 22.34 -47.06
C LEU A 1079 6.94 23.61 -47.93
N LEU A 1080 5.77 24.24 -47.99
CA LEU A 1080 5.58 25.51 -48.71
C LEU A 1080 6.33 26.66 -48.05
N ARG A 1081 6.39 26.76 -46.71
CA ARG A 1081 7.26 27.74 -46.03
C ARG A 1081 8.72 27.56 -46.48
N PHE A 1082 9.24 26.33 -46.36
CA PHE A 1082 10.62 26.00 -46.76
C PHE A 1082 10.90 26.33 -48.25
N VAL A 1083 9.97 26.02 -49.15
CA VAL A 1083 10.09 26.32 -50.59
C VAL A 1083 9.96 27.81 -50.92
N VAL A 1084 9.16 28.57 -50.17
CA VAL A 1084 9.00 30.03 -50.36
C VAL A 1084 10.23 30.79 -49.86
N ASP A 1085 10.80 30.41 -48.71
CA ASP A 1085 12.06 30.97 -48.23
C ASP A 1085 13.21 30.66 -49.20
N MET A 1086 13.31 29.41 -49.68
CA MET A 1086 14.32 29.01 -50.68
C MET A 1086 14.15 29.75 -52.03
N ARG A 1087 12.92 30.00 -52.49
CA ARG A 1087 12.66 30.84 -53.69
C ARG A 1087 13.03 32.29 -53.50
N SER A 1088 12.98 32.79 -52.27
CA SER A 1088 13.38 34.16 -51.92
C SER A 1088 14.91 34.27 -51.84
N CYS A 1089 15.58 33.25 -51.30
CA CYS A 1089 17.03 33.20 -51.13
C CYS A 1089 17.79 33.07 -52.48
N MET A 1090 17.27 32.30 -53.45
CA MET A 1090 17.94 32.08 -54.75
C MET A 1090 17.76 33.21 -55.80
N ARG A 1091 17.33 34.42 -55.42
CA ARG A 1091 17.15 35.57 -56.35
C ARG A 1091 18.07 36.76 -56.07
N PHE A 1092 19.38 36.58 -56.01
CA PHE A 1092 20.34 37.69 -55.90
C PHE A 1092 21.63 37.54 -56.74
N ARG A 1093 21.60 38.10 -57.97
CA ARG A 1093 22.70 38.69 -58.79
C ARG A 1093 22.24 38.87 -60.25
N VAL A 1094 22.66 39.86 -61.03
CA VAL A 1094 23.21 41.22 -60.75
C VAL A 1094 23.06 42.07 -62.04
N HIS A 1095 23.19 43.41 -61.94
CA HIS A 1095 22.91 44.47 -62.95
C HIS A 1095 21.51 45.11 -62.81
N SER A 1096 21.33 46.43 -62.87
CA SER A 1096 22.29 47.55 -62.77
C SER A 1096 21.57 48.87 -62.41
N ALA A 1097 22.33 49.86 -61.91
CA ALA A 1097 21.88 51.24 -61.62
C ALA A 1097 21.30 51.96 -62.88
N PRO A 1098 20.55 53.10 -62.76
CA PRO A 1098 20.54 54.03 -61.62
C PRO A 1098 19.18 54.59 -61.13
N LEU A 1099 19.14 54.96 -59.84
CA LEU A 1099 18.30 56.06 -59.33
C LEU A 1099 18.86 56.65 -58.01
N LEU A 1100 20.16 57.03 -57.99
CA LEU A 1100 20.83 57.61 -56.81
C LEU A 1100 20.67 59.14 -56.75
N GLU A 1101 19.44 59.67 -56.78
CA GLU A 1101 19.25 61.13 -56.71
C GLU A 1101 17.85 61.58 -56.25
N LYS A 1102 17.40 61.19 -55.04
CA LYS A 1102 16.28 61.93 -54.38
C LYS A 1102 16.03 61.81 -52.87
N ILE A 1103 16.59 60.85 -52.14
CA ILE A 1103 16.29 60.68 -50.70
C ILE A 1103 17.58 60.55 -49.86
N ILE A 1104 18.48 61.53 -50.04
CA ILE A 1104 19.51 61.91 -49.06
C ILE A 1104 19.51 63.45 -49.00
N SER A 1105 18.42 64.03 -48.51
CA SER A 1105 18.27 65.50 -48.33
C SER A 1105 17.45 65.94 -47.12
N ASP A 1106 16.81 65.01 -46.41
CA ASP A 1106 16.19 65.21 -45.09
C ASP A 1106 16.86 64.20 -44.14
N LEU A 1107 17.65 64.62 -43.14
CA LEU A 1107 17.26 65.31 -41.90
C LEU A 1107 16.31 64.44 -41.05
N GLY A 1108 16.64 64.01 -39.83
CA GLY A 1108 17.87 64.19 -39.04
C GLY A 1108 17.56 64.28 -37.54
N GLN A 1109 18.58 64.02 -36.71
CA GLN A 1109 18.60 64.20 -35.25
C GLN A 1109 17.86 63.16 -34.36
N THR A 1110 18.69 62.42 -33.59
CA THR A 1110 18.59 62.16 -32.13
C THR A 1110 17.42 61.35 -31.52
N HIS A 1111 17.58 60.57 -30.44
CA HIS A 1111 18.64 60.48 -29.40
C HIS A 1111 19.06 59.03 -29.04
N LEU A 1112 20.26 58.87 -28.46
CA LEU A 1112 20.79 57.73 -27.67
C LEU A 1112 20.83 58.15 -26.16
N PRO A 1113 21.16 57.29 -25.15
CA PRO A 1113 21.69 55.90 -25.13
C PRO A 1113 20.73 54.92 -24.39
N SER A 1114 21.04 53.72 -23.84
CA SER A 1114 22.26 53.02 -23.35
C SER A 1114 22.05 51.48 -23.34
N SER A 1115 22.90 50.64 -23.96
CA SER A 1115 24.04 49.85 -23.37
C SER A 1115 23.73 49.08 -22.06
N SER A 1116 24.13 47.81 -21.85
CA SER A 1116 25.06 46.87 -22.53
C SER A 1116 24.57 45.41 -22.33
N ALA A 1117 24.78 44.40 -23.21
CA ALA A 1117 26.03 43.70 -23.57
C ALA A 1117 26.83 43.20 -22.32
N ILE A 1118 27.32 41.96 -22.20
CA ILE A 1118 28.16 41.15 -23.12
C ILE A 1118 27.99 39.62 -22.90
N CYS A 1119 28.46 38.85 -23.88
CA CYS A 1119 28.71 37.39 -24.02
C CYS A 1119 29.52 36.69 -22.86
N VAL A 1120 29.94 35.40 -22.86
CA VAL A 1120 29.95 34.27 -23.83
C VAL A 1120 30.22 32.91 -23.12
N THR A 1121 29.92 31.75 -23.75
CA THR A 1121 30.29 30.34 -23.36
C THR A 1121 29.75 29.82 -22.01
N SER A 1122 29.71 28.50 -21.77
CA SER A 1122 30.15 27.33 -22.56
C SER A 1122 29.03 26.62 -23.30
#